data_AF-A0A5C1HZ66-F1
#
_entry.id   AF-A0A5C1HZ66-F1
#
_cell.length_a   1.000
_cell.length_b   1.000
_cell.length_c   1.000
_cell.angle_alpha   90.00
_cell.angle_beta   90.00
_cell.angle_gamma   90.00
#
_symmetry.space_group_name_H-M   'P 1'
#
loop_
_entity.id
_entity.type
_entity.pdbx_description
1 polymer ?
#
loop_
_entity_poly.entity_id
_entity_poly.type
_entity_poly.pdbx_seq_one_letter_code
_entity_poly.pdbx_strand_id
1 'polypeptide(L)'
;MKISYKPVLLILINLCFFAGKALAVYTFNWTAGALNTDWTNPSNWSVTGTGTGTLYPGASGRTDDIVNFGVVSGPYLIQPTLASNITVASVNFGQKQYNGTAGAILTGTSLTGTVFTVNSTLTVTGNIFQDYTGSTNGTIYNDIRGSGSITCSNIIFGNASVSVPVTNQAYLFLEVNTLNVTNNVNIHINVKLQNGSGVRLEGGTMTIGGQITITNHNSTSSNSGYFTINSFTTYKNANTVSNPTLILTNANALASIPTPYASVNFNGSSTTGGKCTVIYTAASPTVYTTSTAGFGTGGGTINTSIAQYDNITINGSGTAQIGTGTGVLRIDSILTTSTPATFANASTSTIVGTDWNNTSTITGGAGTTDINRDLNNSGTMAMGAGNVTIARNYTNTGTFTPNSAALISFDGTTQTLTDATTNGTAFYNVTFTTGGTKTMASGSKFTIAPTYTLNVNTSSILAVGNATATTTALTLLSTSAGDASIGTLAAGSITGSINVQRYVKGTLRRYMLMSSPVTNTTTTFTTTGSLPTYNLIPLIATTYITGPGGSTNGFDNATATGNSPSVFVYDENAPVTTDINQVVNNEYKPFSSTSQGLPAANGFLYYFRGSRSVVNPFVRPFPATDNATLNFFGAVIKGSGATNAQLTANIINFPATPPTYYTATAVSAPATLSYSASTPAIKKGLNLIGNPYASVIDLHALYAANTTNKFYYMLIKDTNTGTNSSSTKFALYDASVGTTGSAGTGASRYALSGQGFFTVATSASAIKFDESMKVAYSNYSPPTPPVFNVVGNPGKNIAASFASSLPTNDGDILPRITMELAQDTIIHNSTDINFDGNASAKFVPGEDAPYYQPSGQGDLFYSLSSDSIGCFANYTSNLEKLKRINLIVTFSNYGTYKLTAPIKKNIDPRYSIYLKDKYTNDSLDVVHNDVYAFKVESNAASYAHDRFYLSIGIVPGHDYRLISFTGKKVTQGITLNWETNNESNFTGFGVQKSADGGKTFLTIDSLRSTGAGKYAYTDPTPGTGQIIYRLSQNLVTGENKLSDKLTFQIQPGSGVNKFLVYPTVVSASTVNIKLEQTSANQVKINIVSPSGAIVKKLSATGTNTIQENVTGLSRGLYIVVAVNESTGDRIGSGMFFKQ
;
A
#
# COMPACT_ATOMS: atom_id res chain seq x y z
N MET A 1 -89.32 -23.96 -52.05
CA MET A 1 -89.14 -23.87 -50.58
C MET A 1 -87.97 -22.92 -50.32
N LYS A 2 -88.21 -21.88 -49.48
CA LYS A 2 -87.24 -20.93 -48.86
C LYS A 2 -86.43 -20.03 -49.82
N ILE A 3 -86.86 -18.79 -50.10
CA ILE A 3 -86.83 -17.54 -49.28
C ILE A 3 -85.44 -16.91 -49.15
N SER A 4 -85.31 -15.78 -49.88
CA SER A 4 -84.71 -14.47 -49.54
C SER A 4 -83.29 -14.39 -48.97
N TYR A 5 -82.42 -13.63 -49.67
CA TYR A 5 -81.67 -12.45 -49.17
C TYR A 5 -80.88 -11.85 -50.36
N LYS A 6 -81.54 -11.05 -51.22
CA LYS A 6 -80.88 -10.24 -52.25
C LYS A 6 -81.52 -8.84 -52.32
N PRO A 7 -81.32 -8.01 -51.28
CA PRO A 7 -81.02 -6.60 -51.58
C PRO A 7 -79.85 -6.00 -50.78
N VAL A 8 -79.19 -6.75 -49.89
CA VAL A 8 -78.12 -6.20 -49.02
C VAL A 8 -76.73 -6.22 -49.69
N LEU A 9 -76.48 -7.11 -50.67
CA LEU A 9 -75.15 -7.25 -51.27
C LEU A 9 -74.82 -6.12 -52.27
N LEU A 10 -75.81 -5.51 -52.92
CA LEU A 10 -75.57 -4.46 -53.92
C LEU A 10 -75.31 -3.08 -53.30
N ILE A 11 -75.73 -2.87 -52.04
CA ILE A 11 -75.41 -1.67 -51.26
C ILE A 11 -74.05 -1.83 -50.58
N LEU A 12 -73.66 -3.05 -50.15
CA LEU A 12 -72.31 -3.29 -49.61
C LEU A 12 -71.21 -3.18 -50.68
N ILE A 13 -71.46 -3.61 -51.92
CA ILE A 13 -70.48 -3.48 -53.01
C ILE A 13 -70.35 -2.02 -53.48
N ASN A 14 -71.40 -1.20 -53.41
CA ASN A 14 -71.30 0.23 -53.73
C ASN A 14 -70.73 1.10 -52.60
N LEU A 15 -70.79 0.67 -51.32
CA LEU A 15 -70.07 1.35 -50.23
C LEU A 15 -68.57 0.99 -50.18
N CYS A 16 -68.17 -0.18 -50.69
CA CYS A 16 -66.75 -0.55 -50.76
C CYS A 16 -65.97 0.15 -51.89
N PHE A 17 -66.63 0.75 -52.88
CA PHE A 17 -65.98 1.49 -53.98
C PHE A 17 -65.79 3.00 -53.73
N PHE A 18 -66.15 3.51 -52.55
CA PHE A 18 -65.93 4.93 -52.18
C PHE A 18 -64.74 5.19 -51.23
N ALA A 19 -64.00 4.15 -50.81
CA ALA A 19 -62.78 4.32 -50.01
C ALA A 19 -61.54 4.05 -50.86
N GLY A 20 -61.18 4.99 -51.73
CA GLY A 20 -60.00 4.84 -52.57
C GLY A 20 -59.86 5.88 -53.68
N LYS A 21 -60.31 7.12 -53.47
CA LYS A 21 -59.67 8.20 -54.22
C LYS A 21 -58.29 8.36 -53.59
N ALA A 22 -57.25 7.93 -54.31
CA ALA A 22 -55.90 8.41 -54.05
C ALA A 22 -56.00 9.94 -53.98
N LEU A 23 -55.88 10.51 -52.78
CA LEU A 23 -55.81 11.95 -52.63
C LEU A 23 -54.59 12.38 -53.46
N ALA A 24 -54.79 13.36 -54.34
CA ALA A 24 -53.70 13.87 -55.15
C ALA A 24 -52.57 14.29 -54.19
N VAL A 25 -51.37 13.76 -54.39
CA VAL A 25 -50.18 14.21 -53.67
C VAL A 25 -49.84 15.59 -54.24
N TYR A 26 -49.91 16.62 -53.40
CA TYR A 26 -49.46 17.95 -53.80
C TYR A 26 -48.11 18.25 -53.18
N THR A 27 -47.28 18.90 -53.97
CA THR A 27 -46.03 19.48 -53.51
C THR A 27 -46.23 20.96 -53.30
N PHE A 28 -46.08 21.39 -52.04
CA PHE A 28 -46.16 22.76 -51.59
C PHE A 28 -44.76 23.32 -51.40
N ASN A 29 -44.42 24.36 -52.15
CA ASN A 29 -43.16 25.06 -52.04
C ASN A 29 -43.39 26.40 -51.33
N TRP A 30 -42.65 26.66 -50.27
CA TRP A 30 -42.74 27.94 -49.58
C TRP A 30 -42.19 29.07 -50.45
N THR A 31 -43.02 30.07 -50.72
CA THR A 31 -42.65 31.27 -51.48
C THR A 31 -42.81 32.55 -50.68
N ALA A 32 -43.56 32.51 -49.57
CA ALA A 32 -43.96 33.66 -48.76
C ALA A 32 -44.76 34.73 -49.54
N GLY A 33 -45.45 34.36 -50.62
CA GLY A 33 -46.14 35.28 -51.55
C GLY A 33 -47.11 36.31 -50.95
N ALA A 34 -47.51 36.21 -49.66
CA ALA A 34 -48.28 37.23 -48.93
C ALA A 34 -47.47 38.04 -47.89
N LEU A 35 -46.13 37.97 -47.91
CA LEU A 35 -45.20 38.72 -47.07
C LEU A 35 -45.44 38.57 -45.55
N ASN A 36 -45.92 37.41 -45.11
CA ASN A 36 -46.09 37.07 -43.69
C ASN A 36 -45.59 35.64 -43.40
N THR A 37 -45.47 35.30 -42.12
CA THR A 37 -44.86 34.04 -41.67
C THR A 37 -45.86 32.88 -41.55
N ASP A 38 -47.17 33.12 -41.71
CA ASP A 38 -48.20 32.15 -41.36
C ASP A 38 -48.22 30.95 -42.32
N TRP A 39 -48.01 29.75 -41.78
CA TRP A 39 -48.11 28.47 -42.50
C TRP A 39 -49.49 28.28 -43.15
N THR A 40 -50.56 28.74 -42.49
CA THR A 40 -51.94 28.45 -42.92
C THR A 40 -52.46 29.42 -43.99
N ASN A 41 -51.66 30.42 -44.39
CA ASN A 41 -52.02 31.33 -45.46
C ASN A 41 -51.69 30.71 -46.84
N PRO A 42 -52.69 30.35 -47.68
CA PRO A 42 -52.45 29.72 -48.98
C PRO A 42 -51.55 30.53 -49.91
N SER A 43 -51.57 31.87 -49.80
CA SER A 43 -50.78 32.77 -50.63
C SER A 43 -49.27 32.69 -50.36
N ASN A 44 -48.85 32.05 -49.26
CA ASN A 44 -47.44 31.77 -48.97
C ASN A 44 -46.88 30.53 -49.68
N TRP A 45 -47.73 29.77 -50.38
CA TRP A 45 -47.38 28.50 -50.99
C TRP A 45 -47.55 28.50 -52.51
N SER A 46 -46.54 28.01 -53.22
CA SER A 46 -46.68 27.57 -54.61
C SER A 46 -46.99 26.07 -54.63
N VAL A 47 -48.10 25.70 -55.25
CA VAL A 47 -48.63 24.33 -55.25
C VAL A 47 -48.44 23.70 -56.63
N THR A 48 -47.92 22.48 -56.67
CA THR A 48 -47.81 21.66 -57.88
C THR A 48 -48.50 20.31 -57.68
N GLY A 49 -49.33 19.87 -58.64
CA GLY A 49 -50.16 18.65 -58.56
C GLY A 49 -51.50 18.78 -59.30
N THR A 50 -52.29 17.70 -59.36
CA THR A 50 -53.59 17.68 -60.07
C THR A 50 -54.73 18.17 -59.18
N GLY A 51 -54.99 19.47 -59.21
CA GLY A 51 -56.24 20.11 -58.80
C GLY A 51 -56.09 21.62 -58.55
N THR A 52 -57.20 22.35 -58.68
CA THR A 52 -57.26 23.82 -58.62
C THR A 52 -57.86 24.27 -57.29
N GLY A 53 -57.08 24.97 -56.44
CA GLY A 53 -57.59 25.61 -55.24
C GLY A 53 -56.52 26.36 -54.44
N THR A 54 -56.93 27.43 -53.74
CA THR A 54 -56.14 28.16 -52.74
C THR A 54 -56.02 27.32 -51.46
N LEU A 55 -54.97 26.52 -51.34
CA LEU A 55 -54.74 25.60 -50.22
C LEU A 55 -53.36 25.80 -49.58
N TYR A 56 -53.22 25.38 -48.33
CA TYR A 56 -51.95 25.27 -47.60
C TYR A 56 -51.69 23.79 -47.22
N PRO A 57 -50.45 23.39 -46.85
CA PRO A 57 -50.16 22.01 -46.49
C PRO A 57 -50.92 21.57 -45.24
N GLY A 58 -51.61 20.43 -45.34
CA GLY A 58 -52.45 19.85 -44.30
C GLY A 58 -53.88 20.43 -44.24
N ALA A 59 -54.23 21.35 -45.14
CA ALA A 59 -55.58 21.90 -45.21
C ALA A 59 -56.62 20.78 -45.41
N SER A 60 -57.79 20.94 -44.78
CA SER A 60 -58.91 19.99 -44.85
C SER A 60 -58.55 18.55 -44.40
N GLY A 61 -57.58 18.40 -43.49
CA GLY A 61 -57.22 17.10 -42.92
C GLY A 61 -56.37 16.22 -43.84
N ARG A 62 -55.78 16.78 -44.88
CA ARG A 62 -54.86 16.06 -45.78
C ARG A 62 -53.58 15.66 -45.04
N THR A 63 -53.05 14.50 -45.38
CA THR A 63 -51.85 13.93 -44.73
C THR A 63 -50.72 13.61 -45.71
N ASP A 64 -51.01 13.61 -47.01
CA ASP A 64 -50.10 13.11 -48.06
C ASP A 64 -49.26 14.25 -48.69
N ASP A 65 -49.26 15.42 -48.06
CA ASP A 65 -48.71 16.65 -48.61
C ASP A 65 -47.18 16.68 -48.50
N ILE A 66 -46.49 17.02 -49.58
CA ILE A 66 -45.04 17.21 -49.60
C ILE A 66 -44.75 18.70 -49.37
N VAL A 67 -44.00 19.03 -48.33
CA VAL A 67 -43.62 20.41 -48.00
C VAL A 67 -42.16 20.64 -48.36
N ASN A 68 -41.89 21.70 -49.13
CA ASN A 68 -40.57 22.04 -49.60
C ASN A 68 -40.16 23.46 -49.17
N PHE A 69 -38.96 23.57 -48.61
CA PHE A 69 -38.27 24.79 -48.28
C PHE A 69 -37.00 24.89 -49.12
N GLY A 70 -36.88 25.92 -49.96
CA GLY A 70 -35.64 26.17 -50.73
C GLY A 70 -35.32 25.13 -51.80
N VAL A 71 -36.34 24.45 -52.37
CA VAL A 71 -36.19 23.42 -53.41
C VAL A 71 -36.39 23.96 -54.84
N VAL A 72 -37.35 24.86 -55.06
CA VAL A 72 -37.67 25.48 -56.38
C VAL A 72 -37.12 26.91 -56.50
N SER A 73 -37.18 27.51 -57.70
CA SER A 73 -36.49 28.74 -58.07
C SER A 73 -36.92 29.99 -57.28
N GLY A 74 -35.96 30.64 -56.60
CA GLY A 74 -36.06 31.98 -56.00
C GLY A 74 -35.82 31.99 -54.49
N PRO A 75 -35.01 32.92 -53.93
CA PRO A 75 -34.89 33.10 -52.48
C PRO A 75 -36.20 33.70 -51.91
N TYR A 76 -36.68 33.22 -50.77
CA TYR A 76 -37.79 33.83 -50.02
C TYR A 76 -37.28 34.61 -48.80
N LEU A 77 -37.87 35.79 -48.55
CA LEU A 77 -37.43 36.72 -47.51
C LEU A 77 -38.07 36.48 -46.13
N ILE A 78 -39.23 35.82 -46.08
CA ILE A 78 -39.99 35.59 -44.84
C ILE A 78 -39.94 34.10 -44.47
N GLN A 79 -39.70 33.83 -43.20
CA GLN A 79 -39.54 32.47 -42.66
C GLN A 79 -40.88 31.88 -42.20
N PRO A 80 -41.10 30.56 -42.38
CA PRO A 80 -42.37 29.91 -42.04
C PRO A 80 -42.57 29.73 -40.53
N THR A 81 -43.79 29.99 -40.06
CA THR A 81 -44.27 29.76 -38.69
C THR A 81 -45.54 28.92 -38.69
N LEU A 82 -45.48 27.74 -38.09
CA LEU A 82 -46.61 26.86 -37.86
C LEU A 82 -47.16 27.07 -36.44
N ALA A 83 -48.42 27.52 -36.34
CA ALA A 83 -49.12 27.75 -35.07
C ALA A 83 -50.37 26.85 -34.89
N SER A 84 -50.58 25.88 -35.78
CA SER A 84 -51.72 24.95 -35.77
C SER A 84 -51.27 23.49 -35.84
N ASN A 85 -52.14 22.57 -35.43
CA ASN A 85 -51.88 21.13 -35.54
C ASN A 85 -52.04 20.68 -37.00
N ILE A 86 -50.95 20.20 -37.60
CA ILE A 86 -50.90 19.83 -39.03
C ILE A 86 -50.25 18.47 -39.22
N THR A 87 -50.74 17.70 -40.19
CA THR A 87 -50.11 16.45 -40.67
C THR A 87 -49.71 16.60 -42.13
N VAL A 88 -48.51 16.15 -42.48
CA VAL A 88 -47.96 16.17 -43.85
C VAL A 88 -47.16 14.90 -44.13
N ALA A 89 -46.90 14.58 -45.40
CA ALA A 89 -46.11 13.41 -45.78
C ALA A 89 -44.61 13.61 -45.59
N SER A 90 -44.08 14.77 -45.96
CA SER A 90 -42.66 15.05 -45.85
C SER A 90 -42.38 16.54 -45.71
N VAL A 91 -41.22 16.84 -45.13
CA VAL A 91 -40.66 18.19 -45.08
C VAL A 91 -39.25 18.13 -45.67
N ASN A 92 -39.01 18.84 -46.76
CA ASN A 92 -37.75 18.81 -47.48
C ASN A 92 -37.10 20.19 -47.48
N PHE A 93 -35.90 20.27 -46.94
CA PHE A 93 -35.00 21.41 -47.06
C PHE A 93 -34.10 21.18 -48.28
N GLY A 94 -34.17 22.10 -49.24
CA GLY A 94 -33.39 22.08 -50.46
C GLY A 94 -32.07 22.83 -50.37
N GLN A 95 -31.44 22.96 -51.54
CA GLN A 95 -30.07 23.46 -51.71
C GLN A 95 -29.97 24.98 -51.87
N LYS A 96 -31.11 25.69 -51.94
CA LYS A 96 -31.13 27.15 -52.14
C LYS A 96 -31.16 27.90 -50.80
N GLN A 97 -30.36 28.96 -50.72
CA GLN A 97 -30.20 29.79 -49.54
C GLN A 97 -31.14 30.99 -49.54
N TYR A 98 -31.40 31.50 -48.33
CA TYR A 98 -31.87 32.85 -48.09
C TYR A 98 -30.83 33.85 -48.64
N ASN A 99 -31.23 34.79 -49.52
CA ASN A 99 -30.31 35.78 -50.10
C ASN A 99 -30.23 37.04 -49.22
N GLY A 100 -29.12 37.20 -48.49
CA GLY A 100 -28.86 38.32 -47.57
C GLY A 100 -28.66 39.71 -48.21
N THR A 101 -28.68 39.83 -49.54
CA THR A 101 -28.40 41.11 -50.23
C THR A 101 -29.56 42.12 -50.13
N ALA A 102 -30.73 41.72 -49.59
CA ALA A 102 -31.93 42.56 -49.48
C ALA A 102 -32.32 42.95 -48.04
N GLY A 103 -31.37 43.02 -47.09
CA GLY A 103 -31.57 43.71 -45.81
C GLY A 103 -32.48 43.04 -44.76
N ALA A 104 -32.81 41.75 -44.90
CA ALA A 104 -33.70 41.04 -43.96
C ALA A 104 -33.03 39.83 -43.26
N ILE A 105 -31.75 39.94 -42.89
CA ILE A 105 -31.16 39.00 -41.90
C ILE A 105 -32.07 39.00 -40.68
N LEU A 106 -32.53 37.82 -40.23
CA LEU A 106 -33.29 37.73 -38.98
C LEU A 106 -32.46 38.38 -37.87
N THR A 107 -32.99 39.46 -37.28
CA THR A 107 -32.29 40.26 -36.27
C THR A 107 -31.68 39.34 -35.21
N GLY A 108 -30.35 39.33 -35.10
CA GLY A 108 -29.63 38.52 -34.11
C GLY A 108 -29.17 37.13 -34.55
N THR A 109 -29.16 36.80 -35.85
CA THR A 109 -28.57 35.54 -36.36
C THR A 109 -27.70 35.78 -37.60
N SER A 110 -26.78 34.86 -37.90
CA SER A 110 -25.96 34.81 -39.13
C SER A 110 -26.38 33.67 -40.07
N LEU A 111 -27.58 33.12 -39.86
CA LEU A 111 -28.13 31.99 -40.62
C LEU A 111 -28.47 32.39 -42.05
N THR A 112 -28.09 31.56 -43.02
CA THR A 112 -28.30 31.76 -44.47
C THR A 112 -29.31 30.76 -45.07
N GLY A 113 -29.91 29.87 -44.27
CA GLY A 113 -30.90 28.89 -44.72
C GLY A 113 -32.32 29.15 -44.20
N THR A 114 -33.14 28.10 -44.19
CA THR A 114 -34.53 28.17 -43.73
C THR A 114 -34.61 28.08 -42.22
N VAL A 115 -35.40 28.95 -41.63
CA VAL A 115 -35.68 28.93 -40.20
C VAL A 115 -37.15 28.60 -39.99
N PHE A 116 -37.45 27.32 -39.77
CA PHE A 116 -38.81 26.84 -39.61
C PHE A 116 -39.24 26.85 -38.15
N THR A 117 -40.19 27.73 -37.81
CA THR A 117 -40.69 27.88 -36.44
C THR A 117 -41.99 27.09 -36.24
N VAL A 118 -42.00 26.13 -35.32
CA VAL A 118 -43.12 25.26 -34.97
C VAL A 118 -43.54 25.56 -33.53
N ASN A 119 -44.70 26.19 -33.37
CA ASN A 119 -45.29 26.56 -32.07
C ASN A 119 -46.49 25.69 -31.69
N SER A 120 -46.81 24.68 -32.49
CA SER A 120 -47.91 23.71 -32.29
C SER A 120 -47.46 22.30 -32.69
N THR A 121 -48.36 21.38 -33.03
CA THR A 121 -47.98 19.99 -33.39
C THR A 121 -47.83 19.80 -34.90
N LEU A 122 -46.67 19.30 -35.34
CA LEU A 122 -46.45 18.84 -36.71
C LEU A 122 -46.23 17.32 -36.74
N THR A 123 -47.11 16.60 -37.43
CA THR A 123 -46.90 15.18 -37.72
C THR A 123 -46.44 15.02 -39.17
N VAL A 124 -45.21 14.56 -39.36
CA VAL A 124 -44.65 14.19 -40.65
C VAL A 124 -44.75 12.66 -40.77
N THR A 125 -45.67 12.13 -41.57
CA THR A 125 -45.87 10.68 -41.67
C THR A 125 -44.66 9.98 -42.30
N GLY A 126 -43.95 10.68 -43.20
CA GLY A 126 -42.67 10.27 -43.78
C GLY A 126 -41.47 10.99 -43.18
N ASN A 127 -40.57 11.49 -44.03
CA ASN A 127 -39.25 11.94 -43.62
C ASN A 127 -39.15 13.47 -43.54
N ILE A 128 -38.28 13.94 -42.64
CA ILE A 128 -37.67 15.26 -42.74
C ILE A 128 -36.34 15.09 -43.48
N PHE A 129 -36.19 15.74 -44.62
CA PHE A 129 -35.06 15.57 -45.52
C PHE A 129 -34.31 16.89 -45.69
N GLN A 130 -32.98 16.87 -45.66
CA GLN A 130 -32.13 18.00 -46.03
C GLN A 130 -31.17 17.58 -47.14
N ASP A 131 -31.39 18.07 -48.36
CA ASP A 131 -30.45 17.89 -49.46
C ASP A 131 -29.48 19.07 -49.56
N TYR A 132 -28.19 18.78 -49.47
CA TYR A 132 -27.14 19.79 -49.63
C TYR A 132 -26.22 19.54 -50.85
N THR A 133 -26.51 18.51 -51.65
CA THR A 133 -25.57 17.94 -52.64
C THR A 133 -25.36 18.76 -53.92
N GLY A 134 -26.08 19.88 -54.08
CA GLY A 134 -25.98 20.79 -55.23
C GLY A 134 -25.92 22.28 -54.84
N SER A 135 -25.56 22.60 -53.59
CA SER A 135 -25.28 23.99 -53.19
C SER A 135 -24.05 24.52 -53.93
N THR A 136 -24.23 25.48 -54.84
CA THR A 136 -23.13 26.13 -55.57
C THR A 136 -22.62 27.42 -54.90
N ASN A 137 -23.32 27.94 -53.88
CA ASN A 137 -22.98 29.21 -53.21
C ASN A 137 -23.17 29.09 -51.68
N GLY A 138 -22.07 28.98 -50.93
CA GLY A 138 -22.04 29.18 -49.47
C GLY A 138 -22.48 28.00 -48.59
N THR A 139 -22.35 28.19 -47.28
CA THR A 139 -22.75 27.24 -46.22
C THR A 139 -24.26 27.30 -45.96
N ILE A 140 -24.96 26.16 -45.96
CA ILE A 140 -26.40 26.08 -45.67
C ILE A 140 -26.63 25.92 -44.16
N TYR A 141 -27.43 26.80 -43.57
CA TYR A 141 -27.86 26.67 -42.18
C TYR A 141 -29.39 26.61 -42.07
N ASN A 142 -29.95 25.41 -41.97
CA ASN A 142 -31.38 25.24 -41.68
C ASN A 142 -31.59 25.04 -40.18
N ASP A 143 -32.66 25.60 -39.65
CA ASP A 143 -33.00 25.59 -38.23
C ASP A 143 -34.48 25.24 -38.06
N ILE A 144 -34.78 24.21 -37.27
CA ILE A 144 -36.13 23.83 -36.87
C ILE A 144 -36.28 24.14 -35.38
N ARG A 145 -37.17 25.09 -35.06
CA ARG A 145 -37.28 25.66 -33.71
C ARG A 145 -38.70 25.89 -33.27
N GLY A 146 -38.90 26.30 -32.01
CA GLY A 146 -40.18 26.75 -31.48
C GLY A 146 -40.68 25.93 -30.30
N SER A 147 -41.79 26.37 -29.70
CA SER A 147 -42.35 25.75 -28.48
C SER A 147 -43.18 24.48 -28.75
N GLY A 148 -43.37 24.12 -30.02
CA GLY A 148 -44.24 23.05 -30.46
C GLY A 148 -43.64 21.64 -30.40
N SER A 149 -44.26 20.69 -31.08
CA SER A 149 -43.81 19.30 -31.13
C SER A 149 -43.82 18.76 -32.54
N ILE A 150 -42.81 17.98 -32.90
CA ILE A 150 -42.68 17.36 -34.23
C ILE A 150 -42.56 15.85 -34.07
N THR A 151 -43.26 15.09 -34.91
CA THR A 151 -43.04 13.64 -35.07
C THR A 151 -42.71 13.35 -36.53
N CYS A 152 -41.69 12.54 -36.81
CA CYS A 152 -41.32 12.12 -38.15
C CYS A 152 -40.83 10.66 -38.20
N SER A 153 -40.90 10.03 -39.39
CA SER A 153 -40.36 8.68 -39.58
C SER A 153 -38.83 8.66 -39.52
N ASN A 154 -38.17 9.49 -40.32
CA ASN A 154 -36.71 9.61 -40.31
C ASN A 154 -36.31 11.08 -40.44
N ILE A 155 -35.11 11.40 -39.95
CA ILE A 155 -34.35 12.55 -40.42
C ILE A 155 -33.31 12.03 -41.40
N ILE A 156 -33.25 12.61 -42.59
CA ILE A 156 -32.27 12.25 -43.61
C ILE A 156 -31.51 13.51 -43.98
N PHE A 157 -30.19 13.49 -43.76
CA PHE A 157 -29.30 14.59 -44.01
C PHE A 157 -28.31 14.19 -45.11
N GLY A 158 -28.39 14.86 -46.27
CA GLY A 158 -27.67 14.50 -47.49
C GLY A 158 -28.43 13.51 -48.36
N ASN A 159 -27.84 13.18 -49.51
CA ASN A 159 -28.47 12.34 -50.53
C ASN A 159 -27.63 11.07 -50.77
N ALA A 160 -28.22 9.90 -50.51
CA ALA A 160 -27.55 8.61 -50.65
C ALA A 160 -27.17 8.25 -52.10
N SER A 161 -27.79 8.90 -53.09
CA SER A 161 -27.57 8.61 -54.51
C SER A 161 -26.50 9.50 -55.15
N VAL A 162 -25.95 10.47 -54.41
CA VAL A 162 -25.03 11.48 -54.94
C VAL A 162 -23.67 11.35 -54.28
N SER A 163 -22.71 10.82 -55.02
CA SER A 163 -21.33 10.58 -54.58
C SER A 163 -20.33 11.65 -55.02
N VAL A 164 -20.82 12.75 -55.58
CA VAL A 164 -20.00 13.87 -56.04
C VAL A 164 -19.52 14.68 -54.83
N PRO A 165 -18.20 14.87 -54.65
CA PRO A 165 -17.72 15.60 -53.49
C PRO A 165 -18.06 17.10 -53.56
N VAL A 166 -18.69 17.64 -52.51
CA VAL A 166 -19.03 19.06 -52.41
C VAL A 166 -18.03 19.82 -51.54
N THR A 167 -17.77 21.08 -51.90
CA THR A 167 -16.87 21.99 -51.15
C THR A 167 -17.61 22.85 -50.13
N ASN A 168 -18.94 22.82 -50.10
CA ASN A 168 -19.76 23.62 -49.20
C ASN A 168 -20.25 22.81 -47.99
N GLN A 169 -20.46 23.51 -46.89
CA GLN A 169 -20.92 22.96 -45.62
C GLN A 169 -22.45 23.05 -45.50
N ALA A 170 -23.06 22.17 -44.70
CA ALA A 170 -24.48 22.18 -44.43
C ALA A 170 -24.78 21.77 -42.99
N TYR A 171 -25.78 22.42 -42.40
CA TYR A 171 -26.15 22.23 -41.01
C TYR A 171 -27.68 22.12 -40.91
N LEU A 172 -28.14 21.16 -40.10
CA LEU A 172 -29.51 21.09 -39.62
C LEU A 172 -29.52 21.26 -38.10
N PHE A 173 -30.01 22.41 -37.65
CA PHE A 173 -30.16 22.71 -36.23
C PHE A 173 -31.57 22.35 -35.78
N LEU A 174 -31.66 21.76 -34.60
CA LEU A 174 -32.89 21.27 -34.00
C LEU A 174 -33.02 21.87 -32.59
N GLU A 175 -34.04 22.68 -32.36
CA GLU A 175 -34.33 23.31 -31.07
C GLU A 175 -35.83 23.46 -30.80
N VAL A 176 -36.65 22.60 -31.40
CA VAL A 176 -38.09 22.50 -31.07
C VAL A 176 -38.28 21.85 -29.71
N ASN A 177 -39.33 22.22 -28.98
CA ASN A 177 -39.57 21.71 -27.61
C ASN A 177 -39.59 20.17 -27.54
N THR A 178 -40.26 19.49 -28.48
CA THR A 178 -40.23 18.03 -28.61
C THR A 178 -40.05 17.59 -30.07
N LEU A 179 -39.14 16.66 -30.33
CA LEU A 179 -38.90 16.06 -31.64
C LEU A 179 -38.82 14.54 -31.52
N ASN A 180 -39.81 13.83 -32.05
CA ASN A 180 -39.85 12.37 -32.05
C ASN A 180 -39.50 11.82 -33.44
N VAL A 181 -38.37 11.14 -33.57
CA VAL A 181 -37.97 10.40 -34.77
C VAL A 181 -38.25 8.92 -34.54
N THR A 182 -39.26 8.36 -35.19
CA THR A 182 -39.72 6.99 -34.90
C THR A 182 -38.74 5.92 -35.39
N ASN A 183 -37.97 6.20 -36.45
CA ASN A 183 -36.90 5.34 -36.95
C ASN A 183 -35.54 6.05 -36.85
N ASN A 184 -34.83 6.27 -37.95
CA ASN A 184 -33.41 6.61 -37.93
C ASN A 184 -33.13 8.09 -38.18
N VAL A 185 -31.99 8.55 -37.69
CA VAL A 185 -31.31 9.76 -38.20
C VAL A 185 -30.21 9.29 -39.14
N ASN A 186 -30.37 9.50 -40.44
CA ASN A 186 -29.43 9.03 -41.47
C ASN A 186 -28.63 10.21 -42.02
N ILE A 187 -27.32 10.16 -41.88
CA ILE A 187 -26.39 11.20 -42.35
C ILE A 187 -25.54 10.63 -43.47
N HIS A 188 -25.74 11.14 -44.68
CA HIS A 188 -24.96 10.80 -45.86
C HIS A 188 -23.93 11.90 -46.10
N ILE A 189 -22.63 11.56 -46.09
CA ILE A 189 -21.55 12.55 -46.22
C ILE A 189 -20.79 12.43 -47.54
N ASN A 190 -20.70 13.55 -48.26
CA ASN A 190 -19.89 13.70 -49.48
C ASN A 190 -19.09 15.02 -49.47
N VAL A 191 -18.83 15.60 -48.29
CA VAL A 191 -18.16 16.91 -48.13
C VAL A 191 -16.64 16.76 -48.09
N LYS A 192 -15.89 17.72 -48.66
CA LYS A 192 -14.40 17.78 -48.67
C LYS A 192 -13.79 18.71 -47.62
N LEU A 193 -14.53 19.04 -46.56
CA LEU A 193 -14.09 19.95 -45.51
C LEU A 193 -14.11 19.26 -44.16
N GLN A 194 -13.06 19.48 -43.38
CA GLN A 194 -13.02 19.06 -41.99
C GLN A 194 -14.08 19.82 -41.17
N ASN A 195 -14.77 19.11 -40.27
CA ASN A 195 -15.91 19.63 -39.50
C ASN A 195 -17.06 20.14 -40.40
N GLY A 196 -17.24 19.51 -41.57
CA GLY A 196 -17.96 20.07 -42.71
C GLY A 196 -19.49 20.16 -42.60
N SER A 197 -20.19 19.05 -42.28
CA SER A 197 -21.66 19.06 -42.26
C SER A 197 -22.24 18.15 -41.19
N GLY A 198 -23.43 18.47 -40.68
CA GLY A 198 -24.04 17.63 -39.66
C GLY A 198 -25.41 18.07 -39.15
N VAL A 199 -25.97 17.22 -38.30
CA VAL A 199 -27.20 17.47 -37.54
C VAL A 199 -26.81 17.84 -36.12
N ARG A 200 -27.38 18.92 -35.59
CA ARG A 200 -27.17 19.35 -34.20
C ARG A 200 -28.47 19.51 -33.44
N LEU A 201 -28.54 18.88 -32.26
CA LEU A 201 -29.59 19.15 -31.29
C LEU A 201 -29.11 20.24 -30.33
N GLU A 202 -29.77 21.39 -30.34
CA GLU A 202 -29.35 22.57 -29.58
C GLU A 202 -30.34 23.03 -28.51
N GLY A 203 -31.57 22.53 -28.57
CA GLY A 203 -32.61 22.82 -27.61
C GLY A 203 -33.69 21.75 -27.58
N GLY A 204 -34.50 21.75 -26.51
CA GLY A 204 -35.64 20.86 -26.38
C GLY A 204 -35.28 19.38 -26.25
N THR A 205 -36.27 18.50 -26.44
CA THR A 205 -36.11 17.06 -26.28
C THR A 205 -36.25 16.34 -27.62
N MET A 206 -35.23 15.60 -28.02
CA MET A 206 -35.27 14.72 -29.19
C MET A 206 -35.31 13.26 -28.75
N THR A 207 -36.32 12.51 -29.19
CA THR A 207 -36.40 11.05 -29.00
C THR A 207 -36.11 10.33 -30.31
N ILE A 208 -35.20 9.36 -30.30
CA ILE A 208 -34.88 8.52 -31.46
C ILE A 208 -35.29 7.07 -31.18
N GLY A 209 -36.16 6.55 -32.04
CA GLY A 209 -36.67 5.17 -32.07
C GLY A 209 -35.67 4.14 -32.62
N GLY A 210 -34.94 4.55 -33.67
CA GLY A 210 -33.95 3.74 -34.37
C GLY A 210 -32.51 4.12 -34.03
N GLN A 211 -31.65 4.13 -35.05
CA GLN A 211 -30.22 4.41 -34.94
C GLN A 211 -29.86 5.77 -35.54
N ILE A 212 -28.76 6.33 -35.05
CA ILE A 212 -28.00 7.37 -35.75
C ILE A 212 -27.02 6.65 -36.67
N THR A 213 -27.19 6.83 -37.98
CA THR A 213 -26.34 6.19 -39.00
C THR A 213 -25.58 7.26 -39.78
N ILE A 214 -24.30 7.01 -40.05
CA ILE A 214 -23.48 7.88 -40.89
C ILE A 214 -22.86 7.03 -41.99
N THR A 215 -23.05 7.42 -43.25
CA THR A 215 -22.52 6.72 -44.43
C THR A 215 -21.62 7.64 -45.22
N ASN A 216 -20.37 7.20 -45.48
CA ASN A 216 -19.44 7.94 -46.32
C ASN A 216 -19.68 7.65 -47.81
N HIS A 217 -19.93 8.71 -48.59
CA HIS A 217 -20.10 8.70 -50.04
C HIS A 217 -18.99 9.52 -50.71
N ASN A 218 -17.75 9.03 -50.62
CA ASN A 218 -16.53 9.63 -51.19
C ASN A 218 -16.04 10.94 -50.54
N SER A 219 -16.38 11.19 -49.28
CA SER A 219 -15.67 12.20 -48.50
C SER A 219 -14.23 11.74 -48.22
N THR A 220 -13.28 12.65 -48.42
CA THR A 220 -11.84 12.42 -48.20
C THR A 220 -11.29 13.17 -46.99
N SER A 221 -12.09 13.99 -46.31
CA SER A 221 -11.63 14.82 -45.18
C SER A 221 -12.04 14.21 -43.84
N SER A 222 -11.17 14.32 -42.83
CA SER A 222 -11.49 13.90 -41.47
C SER A 222 -12.68 14.67 -40.93
N ASN A 223 -13.61 14.01 -40.25
CA ASN A 223 -14.80 14.61 -39.66
C ASN A 223 -15.63 15.49 -40.60
N SER A 224 -15.83 15.04 -41.83
CA SER A 224 -16.69 15.71 -42.79
C SER A 224 -18.17 15.62 -42.42
N GLY A 225 -18.54 14.62 -41.62
CA GLY A 225 -19.90 14.40 -41.11
C GLY A 225 -19.96 14.26 -39.61
N TYR A 226 -20.98 14.81 -38.97
CA TYR A 226 -21.19 14.55 -37.55
C TYR A 226 -22.65 14.63 -37.11
N PHE A 227 -22.93 13.96 -35.99
CA PHE A 227 -24.10 14.21 -35.16
C PHE A 227 -23.61 14.72 -33.81
N THR A 228 -24.15 15.85 -33.35
CA THR A 228 -23.80 16.39 -32.03
C THR A 228 -25.02 16.90 -31.30
N ILE A 229 -24.94 16.86 -29.99
CA ILE A 229 -25.79 17.68 -29.12
C ILE A 229 -24.95 18.92 -28.79
N ASN A 230 -25.53 20.11 -28.68
CA ASN A 230 -24.76 21.32 -28.41
C ASN A 230 -25.64 22.41 -27.81
N SER A 231 -25.48 22.69 -26.52
CA SER A 231 -26.21 23.78 -25.86
C SER A 231 -25.67 25.17 -26.17
N PHE A 232 -24.53 25.27 -26.86
CA PHE A 232 -23.86 26.52 -27.19
C PHE A 232 -23.98 26.87 -28.68
N THR A 233 -24.39 28.09 -28.99
CA THR A 233 -24.56 28.57 -30.36
C THR A 233 -23.74 29.83 -30.60
N THR A 234 -22.93 29.85 -31.66
CA THR A 234 -22.05 30.98 -32.01
C THR A 234 -22.60 31.87 -33.12
N TYR A 235 -23.65 31.42 -33.78
CA TYR A 235 -24.18 32.01 -35.00
C TYR A 235 -25.57 32.65 -34.79
N LYS A 236 -26.12 32.58 -33.58
CA LYS A 236 -27.36 33.24 -33.13
C LYS A 236 -27.20 33.73 -31.69
N ASN A 237 -28.00 34.74 -31.30
CA ASN A 237 -27.91 35.37 -29.97
C ASN A 237 -28.40 34.46 -28.82
N ALA A 238 -29.41 33.62 -29.07
CA ALA A 238 -29.98 32.71 -28.08
C ALA A 238 -30.76 31.59 -28.77
N ASN A 239 -30.90 30.44 -28.10
CA ASN A 239 -31.75 29.33 -28.53
C ASN A 239 -33.21 29.59 -28.12
N THR A 240 -34.17 29.17 -28.95
CA THR A 240 -35.60 29.31 -28.64
C THR A 240 -36.03 28.42 -27.47
N VAL A 241 -35.43 27.24 -27.39
CA VAL A 241 -35.54 26.30 -26.26
C VAL A 241 -34.12 25.96 -25.82
N SER A 242 -33.85 25.95 -24.52
CA SER A 242 -32.52 25.64 -23.96
C SER A 242 -32.45 24.18 -23.45
N ASN A 243 -31.29 23.78 -22.92
CA ASN A 243 -31.08 22.49 -22.25
C ASN A 243 -31.43 21.26 -23.12
N PRO A 244 -30.70 21.04 -24.23
CA PRO A 244 -30.98 19.94 -25.14
C PRO A 244 -30.92 18.57 -24.43
N THR A 245 -31.94 17.76 -24.67
CA THR A 245 -32.08 16.39 -24.14
C THR A 245 -32.25 15.40 -25.27
N LEU A 246 -31.37 14.40 -25.36
CA LEU A 246 -31.46 13.31 -26.31
C LEU A 246 -31.93 12.03 -25.61
N ILE A 247 -33.04 11.47 -26.05
CA ILE A 247 -33.58 10.20 -25.56
C ILE A 247 -33.34 9.10 -26.60
N LEU A 248 -32.62 8.06 -26.21
CA LEU A 248 -32.26 6.91 -27.03
C LEU A 248 -33.06 5.69 -26.59
N THR A 249 -33.98 5.24 -27.44
CA THR A 249 -34.89 4.11 -27.14
C THR A 249 -34.45 2.80 -27.80
N ASN A 250 -33.47 2.85 -28.70
CA ASN A 250 -32.85 1.68 -29.33
C ASN A 250 -31.66 1.17 -28.48
N ALA A 251 -31.56 -0.15 -28.29
CA ALA A 251 -30.47 -0.75 -27.52
C ALA A 251 -29.08 -0.51 -28.15
N ASN A 252 -29.03 -0.37 -29.47
CA ASN A 252 -27.82 -0.06 -30.24
C ASN A 252 -28.04 1.24 -31.01
N ALA A 253 -28.17 2.35 -30.30
CA ALA A 253 -28.52 3.66 -30.88
C ALA A 253 -27.52 4.22 -31.92
N LEU A 254 -26.28 3.72 -31.95
CA LEU A 254 -25.27 4.07 -32.95
C LEU A 254 -24.89 2.86 -33.79
N ALA A 255 -24.93 3.03 -35.11
CA ALA A 255 -24.27 2.13 -36.05
C ALA A 255 -22.75 2.38 -36.09
N SER A 256 -22.01 1.57 -36.86
CA SER A 256 -20.58 1.82 -37.10
C SER A 256 -20.35 3.22 -37.68
N ILE A 257 -19.48 4.01 -37.04
CA ILE A 257 -19.14 5.37 -37.47
C ILE A 257 -17.97 5.30 -38.45
N PRO A 258 -18.08 5.85 -39.68
CA PRO A 258 -16.99 5.83 -40.67
C PRO A 258 -15.79 6.68 -40.22
N THR A 259 -14.80 6.08 -39.56
CA THR A 259 -13.57 6.77 -39.16
C THR A 259 -12.55 6.81 -40.32
N PRO A 260 -11.75 7.89 -40.47
CA PRO A 260 -11.75 9.15 -39.72
C PRO A 260 -12.79 10.18 -40.21
N TYR A 261 -13.69 9.82 -41.13
CA TYR A 261 -14.54 10.76 -41.87
C TYR A 261 -15.71 11.32 -41.07
N ALA A 262 -16.10 10.68 -39.97
CA ALA A 262 -17.27 11.08 -39.19
C ALA A 262 -17.07 10.99 -37.68
N SER A 263 -17.91 11.71 -36.94
CA SER A 263 -18.01 11.57 -35.48
C SER A 263 -19.43 11.68 -34.93
N VAL A 264 -19.61 11.14 -33.73
CA VAL A 264 -20.79 11.37 -32.89
C VAL A 264 -20.34 11.87 -31.54
N ASN A 265 -20.98 12.93 -31.04
CA ASN A 265 -20.64 13.54 -29.76
C ASN A 265 -21.89 13.88 -28.95
N PHE A 266 -21.87 13.54 -27.66
CA PHE A 266 -22.98 13.69 -26.71
C PHE A 266 -22.67 14.68 -25.58
N ASN A 267 -21.71 15.58 -25.81
CA ASN A 267 -21.40 16.71 -24.93
C ASN A 267 -21.89 18.05 -25.53
N GLY A 268 -22.18 19.04 -24.70
CA GLY A 268 -22.77 20.33 -25.04
C GLY A 268 -21.77 21.45 -25.38
N SER A 269 -20.49 21.12 -25.60
CA SER A 269 -19.29 21.96 -25.72
C SER A 269 -18.43 22.05 -24.45
N SER A 270 -17.18 21.57 -24.54
CA SER A 270 -16.26 21.43 -23.41
C SER A 270 -15.53 22.72 -22.97
N THR A 271 -15.79 23.87 -23.58
CA THR A 271 -14.96 25.08 -23.36
C THR A 271 -15.72 26.37 -22.97
N THR A 272 -17.01 26.54 -23.28
CA THR A 272 -17.64 27.89 -23.18
C THR A 272 -19.16 27.99 -22.96
N GLY A 273 -19.94 26.94 -22.69
CA GLY A 273 -21.33 27.12 -22.20
C GLY A 273 -22.34 26.00 -22.45
N GLY A 274 -23.30 25.90 -21.51
CA GLY A 274 -24.47 25.00 -21.50
C GLY A 274 -24.14 23.52 -21.26
N LYS A 275 -25.05 22.77 -20.62
CA LYS A 275 -24.93 21.30 -20.47
C LYS A 275 -26.10 20.61 -21.18
N CYS A 276 -25.85 19.48 -21.81
CA CYS A 276 -26.89 18.61 -22.38
C CYS A 276 -27.18 17.37 -21.52
N THR A 277 -28.28 16.67 -21.81
CA THR A 277 -28.62 15.40 -21.15
C THR A 277 -28.84 14.30 -22.17
N VAL A 278 -28.25 13.13 -21.96
CA VAL A 278 -28.56 11.91 -22.72
C VAL A 278 -29.26 10.89 -21.84
N ILE A 279 -30.40 10.38 -22.28
CA ILE A 279 -31.21 9.40 -21.56
C ILE A 279 -31.31 8.11 -22.39
N TYR A 280 -30.84 7.00 -21.84
CA TYR A 280 -31.01 5.67 -22.41
C TYR A 280 -32.24 5.00 -21.80
N THR A 281 -33.22 4.63 -22.62
CA THR A 281 -34.48 4.01 -22.16
C THR A 281 -34.75 2.62 -22.75
N ALA A 282 -33.88 2.16 -23.66
CA ALA A 282 -34.00 0.83 -24.26
C ALA A 282 -33.89 -0.32 -23.24
N ALA A 283 -34.29 -1.52 -23.64
CA ALA A 283 -33.93 -2.74 -22.92
C ALA A 283 -32.45 -3.09 -23.20
N SER A 284 -31.64 -3.25 -22.15
CA SER A 284 -30.20 -3.56 -22.21
C SER A 284 -29.41 -2.66 -23.17
N PRO A 285 -29.42 -1.33 -22.98
CA PRO A 285 -28.77 -0.39 -23.89
C PRO A 285 -27.24 -0.50 -23.85
N THR A 286 -26.60 -0.30 -25.00
CA THR A 286 -25.16 -0.04 -25.08
C THR A 286 -24.90 1.44 -24.82
N VAL A 287 -24.16 1.74 -23.75
CA VAL A 287 -23.64 3.08 -23.46
C VAL A 287 -22.25 3.20 -24.06
N TYR A 288 -22.07 4.19 -24.93
CA TYR A 288 -20.86 4.34 -25.72
C TYR A 288 -19.74 5.01 -24.93
N THR A 289 -18.50 4.59 -25.18
CA THR A 289 -17.29 5.15 -24.56
C THR A 289 -16.27 5.43 -25.66
N THR A 290 -15.07 5.90 -25.31
CA THR A 290 -13.99 6.05 -26.30
C THR A 290 -13.53 4.73 -26.93
N SER A 291 -14.00 3.58 -26.44
CA SER A 291 -13.82 2.28 -27.11
C SER A 291 -14.57 2.19 -28.45
N THR A 292 -15.60 3.01 -28.64
CA THR A 292 -16.35 3.11 -29.89
C THR A 292 -15.62 4.03 -30.86
N ALA A 293 -15.07 3.46 -31.94
CA ALA A 293 -14.39 4.24 -32.97
C ALA A 293 -15.30 5.35 -33.53
N GLY A 294 -14.80 6.59 -33.56
CA GLY A 294 -15.55 7.76 -34.04
C GLY A 294 -16.49 8.40 -33.02
N PHE A 295 -16.62 7.84 -31.82
CA PHE A 295 -17.36 8.46 -30.72
C PHE A 295 -16.45 9.43 -29.93
N GLY A 296 -16.89 10.67 -29.73
CA GLY A 296 -16.12 11.73 -29.10
C GLY A 296 -15.56 12.74 -30.11
N THR A 297 -14.31 13.20 -29.92
CA THR A 297 -13.78 14.35 -30.66
C THR A 297 -13.54 14.08 -32.14
N GLY A 298 -14.53 14.45 -32.96
CA GLY A 298 -14.34 15.11 -34.24
C GLY A 298 -13.43 14.41 -35.26
N GLY A 299 -13.62 13.11 -35.48
CA GLY A 299 -13.04 12.32 -36.58
C GLY A 299 -11.51 12.27 -36.67
N GLY A 300 -10.79 12.76 -35.65
CA GLY A 300 -9.32 12.65 -35.52
C GLY A 300 -8.90 11.63 -34.46
N THR A 301 -7.65 11.73 -33.98
CA THR A 301 -7.19 10.97 -32.79
C THR A 301 -8.11 11.28 -31.60
N ILE A 302 -8.65 10.25 -30.97
CA ILE A 302 -9.60 10.39 -29.86
C ILE A 302 -8.94 11.14 -28.71
N ASN A 303 -9.44 12.33 -28.38
CA ASN A 303 -8.98 13.07 -27.21
C ASN A 303 -9.72 12.55 -25.96
N THR A 304 -9.04 11.73 -25.18
CA THR A 304 -9.56 11.16 -23.93
C THR A 304 -9.62 12.18 -22.78
N SER A 305 -9.08 13.39 -22.94
CA SER A 305 -9.14 14.45 -21.92
C SER A 305 -10.46 15.23 -21.92
N ILE A 306 -11.28 15.07 -22.95
CA ILE A 306 -12.55 15.79 -23.13
C ILE A 306 -13.71 14.84 -22.80
N ALA A 307 -14.71 15.33 -22.06
CA ALA A 307 -15.89 14.55 -21.72
C ALA A 307 -16.69 14.17 -22.97
N GLN A 308 -17.18 12.93 -23.06
CA GLN A 308 -18.07 12.50 -24.16
C GLN A 308 -19.54 12.77 -23.86
N TYR A 309 -19.85 13.01 -22.58
CA TYR A 309 -21.19 13.32 -22.07
C TYR A 309 -21.12 14.51 -21.11
N ASP A 310 -22.18 15.31 -21.07
CA ASP A 310 -22.37 16.25 -19.96
C ASP A 310 -23.13 15.58 -18.82
N ASN A 311 -24.39 15.20 -19.06
CA ASN A 311 -25.20 14.40 -18.14
C ASN A 311 -25.68 13.12 -18.84
N ILE A 312 -25.70 12.03 -18.09
CA ILE A 312 -26.22 10.74 -18.56
C ILE A 312 -27.21 10.15 -17.56
N THR A 313 -28.33 9.68 -18.06
CA THR A 313 -29.33 8.92 -17.31
C THR A 313 -29.58 7.58 -17.98
N ILE A 314 -29.34 6.49 -17.26
CA ILE A 314 -29.65 5.13 -17.71
C ILE A 314 -30.94 4.69 -17.02
N ASN A 315 -32.05 4.72 -17.77
CA ASN A 315 -33.41 4.52 -17.27
C ASN A 315 -34.25 3.71 -18.27
N GLY A 316 -33.78 2.51 -18.60
CA GLY A 316 -34.49 1.48 -19.36
C GLY A 316 -34.76 0.22 -18.54
N SER A 317 -34.83 -0.91 -19.23
CA SER A 317 -34.99 -2.24 -18.61
C SER A 317 -33.78 -3.15 -18.95
N GLY A 318 -33.70 -4.35 -18.37
CA GLY A 318 -32.57 -5.26 -18.62
C GLY A 318 -31.26 -4.76 -18.00
N THR A 319 -30.12 -5.05 -18.64
CA THR A 319 -28.80 -4.66 -18.14
C THR A 319 -28.05 -3.85 -19.18
N ALA A 320 -27.85 -2.56 -18.90
CA ALA A 320 -27.05 -1.68 -19.74
C ALA A 320 -25.60 -2.16 -19.80
N GLN A 321 -25.02 -2.17 -20.99
CA GLN A 321 -23.61 -2.49 -21.21
C GLN A 321 -22.82 -1.20 -21.36
N ILE A 322 -21.88 -0.94 -20.46
CA ILE A 322 -21.05 0.26 -20.50
C ILE A 322 -19.74 -0.05 -21.24
N GLY A 323 -19.62 0.49 -22.46
CA GLY A 323 -18.51 0.23 -23.36
C GLY A 323 -18.49 -1.19 -23.92
N THR A 324 -17.69 -1.41 -24.96
CA THR A 324 -17.53 -2.73 -25.62
C THR A 324 -16.07 -3.22 -25.61
N GLY A 325 -15.15 -2.43 -25.07
CA GLY A 325 -13.71 -2.73 -25.00
C GLY A 325 -12.98 -1.72 -24.12
N THR A 326 -11.64 -1.71 -24.19
CA THR A 326 -10.81 -0.77 -23.42
C THR A 326 -11.06 0.67 -23.88
N GLY A 327 -11.46 1.54 -22.95
CA GLY A 327 -11.77 2.94 -23.24
C GLY A 327 -12.03 3.75 -21.97
N VAL A 328 -12.59 4.95 -22.15
CA VAL A 328 -12.93 5.89 -21.07
C VAL A 328 -14.38 6.31 -21.25
N LEU A 329 -15.17 6.22 -20.18
CA LEU A 329 -16.44 6.92 -20.03
C LEU A 329 -16.18 8.19 -19.22
N ARG A 330 -16.10 9.35 -19.88
CA ARG A 330 -15.91 10.64 -19.22
C ARG A 330 -17.18 11.49 -19.33
N ILE A 331 -17.71 11.85 -18.18
CA ILE A 331 -18.93 12.64 -18.00
C ILE A 331 -18.54 13.94 -17.30
N ASP A 332 -18.90 15.10 -17.84
CA ASP A 332 -18.57 16.41 -17.23
C ASP A 332 -19.38 16.68 -15.94
N SER A 333 -20.57 16.10 -15.85
CA SER A 333 -21.54 16.37 -14.79
C SER A 333 -22.05 15.07 -14.16
N ILE A 334 -23.36 14.83 -14.19
CA ILE A 334 -24.03 13.81 -13.38
C ILE A 334 -24.15 12.49 -14.16
N LEU A 335 -23.87 11.39 -13.47
CA LEU A 335 -24.22 10.03 -13.88
C LEU A 335 -25.39 9.52 -13.04
N THR A 336 -26.52 9.20 -13.68
CA THR A 336 -27.67 8.56 -13.02
C THR A 336 -27.88 7.15 -13.55
N THR A 337 -27.89 6.16 -12.66
CA THR A 337 -28.08 4.75 -13.00
C THR A 337 -29.32 4.19 -12.29
N SER A 338 -30.43 4.11 -13.02
CA SER A 338 -31.72 3.59 -12.53
C SER A 338 -32.03 2.19 -13.06
N THR A 339 -31.32 1.75 -14.09
CA THR A 339 -31.33 0.39 -14.65
C THR A 339 -30.06 -0.35 -14.26
N PRO A 340 -30.07 -1.69 -14.13
CA PRO A 340 -28.85 -2.44 -13.94
C PRO A 340 -27.83 -2.10 -15.02
N ALA A 341 -26.57 -1.89 -14.65
CA ALA A 341 -25.49 -1.58 -15.57
C ALA A 341 -24.27 -2.46 -15.27
N THR A 342 -23.66 -3.00 -16.32
CA THR A 342 -22.41 -3.76 -16.25
C THR A 342 -21.37 -3.01 -17.06
N PHE A 343 -20.28 -2.65 -16.40
CA PHE A 343 -19.08 -2.19 -17.09
C PHE A 343 -18.42 -3.42 -17.68
N ALA A 344 -18.16 -3.41 -19.00
CA ALA A 344 -17.59 -4.55 -19.69
C ALA A 344 -16.33 -5.05 -18.95
N ASN A 345 -16.03 -6.36 -19.00
CA ASN A 345 -14.82 -6.97 -18.42
C ASN A 345 -13.49 -6.36 -18.93
N ALA A 346 -13.55 -5.42 -19.88
CA ALA A 346 -12.43 -4.60 -20.33
C ALA A 346 -12.09 -3.49 -19.31
N SER A 347 -10.88 -2.95 -19.38
CA SER A 347 -10.36 -1.90 -18.50
C SER A 347 -10.99 -0.52 -18.77
N THR A 348 -12.32 -0.40 -18.85
CA THR A 348 -13.03 0.87 -19.07
C THR A 348 -12.91 1.76 -17.85
N SER A 349 -12.14 2.85 -17.96
CA SER A 349 -12.06 3.87 -16.90
C SER A 349 -13.31 4.75 -16.93
N THR A 350 -13.84 5.09 -15.77
CA THR A 350 -15.03 5.94 -15.60
C THR A 350 -14.62 7.21 -14.86
N ILE A 351 -15.00 8.37 -15.38
CA ILE A 351 -14.76 9.67 -14.75
C ILE A 351 -16.08 10.43 -14.73
N VAL A 352 -16.56 10.74 -13.53
CA VAL A 352 -17.79 11.51 -13.29
C VAL A 352 -17.39 12.87 -12.74
N GLY A 353 -17.62 13.92 -13.51
CA GLY A 353 -17.20 15.28 -13.18
C GLY A 353 -17.98 15.91 -12.03
N THR A 354 -19.18 15.40 -11.72
CA THR A 354 -19.91 15.73 -10.49
C THR A 354 -20.38 14.48 -9.73
N ASP A 355 -21.68 14.26 -9.63
CA ASP A 355 -22.29 13.27 -8.75
C ASP A 355 -22.63 11.98 -9.51
N TRP A 356 -22.47 10.83 -8.85
CA TRP A 356 -23.03 9.56 -9.32
C TRP A 356 -24.19 9.14 -8.42
N ASN A 357 -25.40 9.17 -8.99
CA ASN A 357 -26.63 8.71 -8.36
C ASN A 357 -27.01 7.31 -8.85
N ASN A 358 -26.89 6.29 -8.00
CA ASN A 358 -27.26 4.92 -8.32
C ASN A 358 -28.47 4.44 -7.50
N THR A 359 -29.50 3.96 -8.20
CA THR A 359 -30.67 3.32 -7.59
C THR A 359 -30.84 1.86 -8.05
N SER A 360 -29.84 1.30 -8.72
CA SER A 360 -29.93 -0.02 -9.38
C SER A 360 -28.70 -0.91 -9.13
N THR A 361 -28.57 -2.01 -9.87
CA THR A 361 -27.43 -2.93 -9.75
C THR A 361 -26.29 -2.52 -10.68
N ILE A 362 -25.13 -2.18 -10.12
CA ILE A 362 -23.89 -1.90 -10.84
C ILE A 362 -22.92 -3.07 -10.65
N THR A 363 -22.45 -3.61 -11.78
CA THR A 363 -21.32 -4.54 -11.83
C THR A 363 -20.13 -3.80 -12.43
N GLY A 364 -19.14 -3.48 -11.61
CA GLY A 364 -17.94 -2.74 -11.99
C GLY A 364 -16.93 -3.57 -12.78
N GLY A 365 -16.19 -2.90 -13.66
CA GLY A 365 -15.13 -3.49 -14.49
C GLY A 365 -13.73 -3.32 -13.89
N ALA A 366 -12.70 -3.66 -14.66
CA ALA A 366 -11.29 -3.57 -14.22
C ALA A 366 -10.67 -2.16 -14.36
N GLY A 367 -11.36 -1.22 -15.02
CA GLY A 367 -10.88 0.15 -15.17
C GLY A 367 -11.11 1.01 -13.91
N THR A 368 -10.36 2.09 -13.80
CA THR A 368 -10.44 3.02 -12.65
C THR A 368 -11.75 3.80 -12.66
N THR A 369 -12.29 4.09 -11.49
CA THR A 369 -13.48 4.94 -11.30
C THR A 369 -13.09 6.20 -10.54
N ASP A 370 -13.38 7.37 -11.08
CA ASP A 370 -13.11 8.67 -10.47
C ASP A 370 -14.41 9.48 -10.38
N ILE A 371 -14.79 9.88 -9.17
CA ILE A 371 -16.01 10.63 -8.87
C ILE A 371 -15.62 11.94 -8.21
N ASN A 372 -15.70 13.03 -8.96
CA ASN A 372 -15.20 14.34 -8.54
C ASN A 372 -16.09 15.02 -7.48
N ARG A 373 -17.31 14.52 -7.23
CA ARG A 373 -18.18 14.98 -6.14
C ARG A 373 -18.81 13.83 -5.35
N ASP A 374 -20.14 13.76 -5.28
CA ASP A 374 -20.86 12.89 -4.34
C ASP A 374 -21.19 11.53 -4.98
N LEU A 375 -20.94 10.44 -4.26
CA LEU A 375 -21.45 9.10 -4.59
C LEU A 375 -22.70 8.82 -3.76
N ASN A 376 -23.86 8.73 -4.42
CA ASN A 376 -25.15 8.47 -3.78
C ASN A 376 -25.68 7.11 -4.25
N ASN A 377 -25.65 6.11 -3.37
CA ASN A 377 -26.06 4.75 -3.66
C ASN A 377 -27.23 4.29 -2.81
N SER A 378 -28.38 4.08 -3.45
CA SER A 378 -29.52 3.35 -2.87
C SER A 378 -29.73 1.96 -3.52
N GLY A 379 -28.96 1.63 -4.56
CA GLY A 379 -28.96 0.33 -5.23
C GLY A 379 -27.85 -0.61 -4.75
N THR A 380 -27.48 -1.59 -5.57
CA THR A 380 -26.34 -2.49 -5.33
C THR A 380 -25.17 -2.07 -6.21
N MET A 381 -23.98 -1.89 -5.65
CA MET A 381 -22.76 -1.58 -6.42
C MET A 381 -21.65 -2.54 -6.02
N ALA A 382 -21.33 -3.48 -6.91
CA ALA A 382 -20.18 -4.36 -6.77
C ALA A 382 -19.04 -3.82 -7.64
N MET A 383 -17.97 -3.33 -7.02
CA MET A 383 -16.85 -2.74 -7.74
C MET A 383 -15.90 -3.81 -8.29
N GLY A 384 -15.28 -3.52 -9.43
CA GLY A 384 -14.27 -4.38 -10.03
C GLY A 384 -12.86 -4.06 -9.53
N ALA A 385 -11.83 -4.60 -10.20
CA ALA A 385 -10.44 -4.52 -9.73
C ALA A 385 -9.77 -3.14 -9.91
N GLY A 386 -10.42 -2.19 -10.58
CA GLY A 386 -9.89 -0.84 -10.75
C GLY A 386 -10.06 0.02 -9.51
N ASN A 387 -9.11 0.91 -9.26
CA ASN A 387 -9.16 1.85 -8.14
C ASN A 387 -10.40 2.76 -8.22
N VAL A 388 -10.97 3.09 -7.07
CA VAL A 388 -12.12 4.00 -6.94
C VAL A 388 -11.70 5.23 -6.16
N THR A 389 -11.92 6.42 -6.72
CA THR A 389 -11.65 7.71 -6.08
C THR A 389 -12.96 8.47 -5.91
N ILE A 390 -13.17 9.02 -4.70
CA ILE A 390 -14.34 9.82 -4.35
C ILE A 390 -13.83 11.11 -3.72
N ALA A 391 -14.11 12.25 -4.36
CA ALA A 391 -13.59 13.56 -3.96
C ALA A 391 -14.55 14.38 -3.08
N ARG A 392 -15.77 13.91 -2.81
CA ARG A 392 -16.68 14.57 -1.86
C ARG A 392 -17.42 13.56 -0.98
N ASN A 393 -18.75 13.57 -0.89
CA ASN A 393 -19.47 12.73 0.06
C ASN A 393 -19.70 11.32 -0.48
N TYR A 394 -19.77 10.36 0.45
CA TYR A 394 -20.21 9.00 0.19
C TYR A 394 -21.50 8.76 0.97
N THR A 395 -22.58 8.41 0.27
CA THR A 395 -23.85 8.06 0.89
C THR A 395 -24.28 6.70 0.37
N ASN A 396 -24.37 5.72 1.26
CA ASN A 396 -24.84 4.38 0.94
C ASN A 396 -26.06 4.01 1.81
N THR A 397 -27.20 3.81 1.16
CA THR A 397 -28.44 3.27 1.72
C THR A 397 -28.82 1.92 1.10
N GLY A 398 -28.08 1.46 0.08
CA GLY A 398 -28.25 0.18 -0.59
C GLY A 398 -27.19 -0.85 -0.20
N THR A 399 -26.39 -1.32 -1.16
CA THR A 399 -25.23 -2.21 -0.92
C THR A 399 -24.05 -1.70 -1.72
N PHE A 400 -22.89 -1.56 -1.07
CA PHE A 400 -21.62 -1.25 -1.72
C PHE A 400 -20.62 -2.34 -1.37
N THR A 401 -20.09 -3.00 -2.40
CA THR A 401 -19.12 -4.10 -2.27
C THR A 401 -17.83 -3.70 -2.97
N PRO A 402 -16.84 -3.20 -2.21
CA PRO A 402 -15.48 -2.99 -2.68
C PRO A 402 -14.85 -4.27 -3.24
N ASN A 403 -13.91 -4.13 -4.17
CA ASN A 403 -13.03 -5.21 -4.57
C ASN A 403 -11.78 -5.24 -3.68
N SER A 404 -11.28 -6.43 -3.34
CA SER A 404 -10.10 -6.57 -2.47
C SER A 404 -8.77 -6.17 -3.13
N ALA A 405 -8.69 -6.22 -4.46
CA ALA A 405 -7.51 -5.79 -5.21
C ALA A 405 -7.47 -4.27 -5.45
N ALA A 406 -8.62 -3.61 -5.44
CA ALA A 406 -8.74 -2.18 -5.72
C ALA A 406 -8.41 -1.32 -4.48
N LEU A 407 -7.77 -0.18 -4.70
CA LEU A 407 -7.68 0.88 -3.71
C LEU A 407 -8.92 1.77 -3.79
N ILE A 408 -9.57 2.00 -2.65
CA ILE A 408 -10.58 3.06 -2.48
C ILE A 408 -9.90 4.29 -1.88
N SER A 409 -10.01 5.43 -2.57
CA SER A 409 -9.43 6.70 -2.13
C SER A 409 -10.52 7.73 -1.85
N PHE A 410 -10.48 8.28 -0.65
CA PHE A 410 -11.24 9.46 -0.25
C PHE A 410 -10.27 10.65 -0.24
N ASP A 411 -10.36 11.50 -1.28
CA ASP A 411 -9.37 12.52 -1.62
C ASP A 411 -9.93 13.95 -1.66
N GLY A 412 -11.14 14.17 -1.15
CA GLY A 412 -11.69 15.51 -0.91
C GLY A 412 -11.19 16.12 0.39
N THR A 413 -10.99 17.43 0.46
CA THR A 413 -10.55 18.10 1.72
C THR A 413 -11.60 18.03 2.84
N THR A 414 -12.89 18.04 2.48
CA THR A 414 -14.01 17.89 3.42
C THR A 414 -14.99 16.87 2.88
N GLN A 415 -15.20 15.78 3.62
CA GLN A 415 -16.06 14.68 3.18
C GLN A 415 -16.91 14.16 4.33
N THR A 416 -18.14 13.76 4.03
CA THR A 416 -18.98 12.99 4.93
C THR A 416 -19.27 11.63 4.30
N LEU A 417 -18.94 10.57 5.03
CA LEU A 417 -19.20 9.18 4.66
C LEU A 417 -20.34 8.68 5.53
N THR A 418 -21.47 8.36 4.89
CA THR A 418 -22.67 7.83 5.54
C THR A 418 -22.98 6.45 4.96
N ASP A 419 -23.01 5.44 5.83
CA ASP A 419 -23.52 4.11 5.47
C ASP A 419 -24.65 3.73 6.43
N ALA A 420 -25.88 3.92 5.97
CA ALA A 420 -27.08 3.69 6.77
C ALA A 420 -27.64 2.27 6.59
N THR A 421 -26.82 1.33 6.10
CA THR A 421 -27.26 -0.05 5.83
C THR A 421 -27.09 -0.93 7.07
N THR A 422 -27.82 -2.05 7.12
CA THR A 422 -27.73 -2.99 8.26
C THR A 422 -26.33 -3.60 8.39
N ASN A 423 -25.69 -3.93 7.26
CA ASN A 423 -24.40 -4.62 7.21
C ASN A 423 -23.20 -3.67 7.16
N GLY A 424 -23.40 -2.42 6.72
CA GLY A 424 -22.32 -1.46 6.51
C GLY A 424 -21.48 -1.75 5.26
N THR A 425 -20.45 -0.92 5.07
CA THR A 425 -19.43 -1.10 4.03
C THR A 425 -18.18 -1.75 4.63
N ALA A 426 -17.73 -2.86 4.05
CA ALA A 426 -16.46 -3.51 4.38
C ALA A 426 -15.37 -3.09 3.39
N PHE A 427 -14.43 -2.28 3.86
CA PHE A 427 -13.28 -1.84 3.08
C PHE A 427 -12.13 -2.84 3.18
N TYR A 428 -11.40 -2.97 2.07
CA TYR A 428 -10.12 -3.67 1.98
C TYR A 428 -9.00 -2.62 2.02
N ASN A 429 -8.37 -2.31 0.88
CA ASN A 429 -7.41 -1.20 0.76
C ASN A 429 -8.17 0.13 0.70
N VAL A 430 -8.07 0.95 1.75
CA VAL A 430 -8.70 2.27 1.80
C VAL A 430 -7.71 3.34 2.27
N THR A 431 -7.74 4.49 1.59
CA THR A 431 -6.89 5.64 1.90
C THR A 431 -7.72 6.92 2.02
N PHE A 432 -7.41 7.69 3.06
CA PHE A 432 -7.88 9.05 3.29
C PHE A 432 -6.69 10.00 3.08
N THR A 433 -6.73 10.85 2.06
CA THR A 433 -5.58 11.66 1.60
C THR A 433 -5.96 13.15 1.43
N THR A 434 -5.11 13.97 0.79
CA THR A 434 -5.27 15.41 0.47
C THR A 434 -5.53 16.39 1.63
N GLY A 435 -5.36 15.96 2.88
CA GLY A 435 -5.57 16.79 4.06
C GLY A 435 -7.04 17.00 4.41
N GLY A 436 -7.30 17.89 5.38
CA GLY A 436 -8.64 18.24 5.84
C GLY A 436 -9.39 17.12 6.57
N THR A 437 -10.66 17.35 6.90
CA THR A 437 -11.45 16.44 7.75
C THR A 437 -12.44 15.62 6.93
N LYS A 438 -12.34 14.30 7.06
CA LYS A 438 -13.23 13.32 6.46
C LYS A 438 -13.97 12.61 7.58
N THR A 439 -15.29 12.70 7.60
CA THR A 439 -16.12 12.28 8.72
C THR A 439 -16.88 11.02 8.35
N MET A 440 -16.64 9.92 9.06
CA MET A 440 -17.58 8.80 9.08
C MET A 440 -18.75 9.19 9.99
N ALA A 441 -19.92 9.43 9.41
CA ALA A 441 -21.06 9.99 10.13
C ALA A 441 -21.53 9.08 11.27
N SER A 442 -22.00 9.69 12.36
CA SER A 442 -22.57 8.95 13.49
C SER A 442 -23.75 8.08 13.05
N GLY A 443 -23.82 6.86 13.58
CA GLY A 443 -24.81 5.85 13.18
C GLY A 443 -24.45 5.07 11.91
N SER A 444 -23.38 5.45 11.19
CA SER A 444 -22.90 4.68 10.04
C SER A 444 -22.22 3.37 10.47
N LYS A 445 -22.03 2.45 9.52
CA LYS A 445 -21.29 1.20 9.75
C LYS A 445 -20.21 0.99 8.69
N PHE A 446 -18.96 1.10 9.11
CA PHE A 446 -17.77 0.81 8.30
C PHE A 446 -16.90 -0.23 8.99
N THR A 447 -16.36 -1.15 8.21
CA THR A 447 -15.39 -2.13 8.69
C THR A 447 -14.15 -2.15 7.81
N ILE A 448 -13.01 -2.46 8.41
CA ILE A 448 -11.80 -2.83 7.66
C ILE A 448 -11.66 -4.34 7.74
N ALA A 449 -11.57 -5.00 6.59
CA ALA A 449 -11.45 -6.43 6.49
C ALA A 449 -10.13 -6.94 7.11
N PRO A 450 -10.11 -8.18 7.67
CA PRO A 450 -8.89 -8.82 8.16
C PRO A 450 -7.78 -8.80 7.10
N THR A 451 -6.52 -8.67 7.50
CA THR A 451 -5.32 -8.60 6.63
C THR A 451 -5.14 -7.30 5.84
N TYR A 452 -6.09 -6.36 5.89
CA TYR A 452 -6.01 -5.09 5.16
C TYR A 452 -5.71 -3.90 6.08
N THR A 453 -5.22 -2.83 5.46
CA THR A 453 -4.76 -1.63 6.14
C THR A 453 -5.60 -0.41 5.77
N LEU A 454 -6.06 0.31 6.81
CA LEU A 454 -6.62 1.65 6.70
C LEU A 454 -5.49 2.68 6.74
N ASN A 455 -5.36 3.51 5.70
CA ASN A 455 -4.35 4.57 5.63
C ASN A 455 -4.98 5.95 5.77
N VAL A 456 -4.38 6.81 6.60
CA VAL A 456 -4.75 8.22 6.76
C VAL A 456 -3.48 9.06 6.63
N ASN A 457 -3.34 9.72 5.49
CA ASN A 457 -2.09 10.32 5.02
C ASN A 457 -2.18 11.86 4.96
N THR A 458 -1.10 12.54 4.54
CA THR A 458 -1.11 13.96 4.11
C THR A 458 -1.83 14.93 5.06
N SER A 459 -1.67 14.78 6.37
CA SER A 459 -2.34 15.61 7.38
C SER A 459 -3.87 15.54 7.37
N SER A 460 -4.45 14.48 6.80
CA SER A 460 -5.88 14.22 6.85
C SER A 460 -6.34 13.81 8.24
N ILE A 461 -7.53 14.25 8.62
CA ILE A 461 -8.21 13.84 9.85
C ILE A 461 -9.37 12.93 9.44
N LEU A 462 -9.34 11.67 9.88
CA LEU A 462 -10.50 10.79 9.82
C LEU A 462 -11.29 10.93 11.13
N ALA A 463 -12.40 11.68 11.10
CA ALA A 463 -13.28 11.85 12.23
C ALA A 463 -14.32 10.73 12.26
N VAL A 464 -14.25 9.87 13.28
CA VAL A 464 -15.16 8.73 13.44
C VAL A 464 -16.32 9.12 14.35
N GLY A 465 -17.53 9.11 13.80
CA GLY A 465 -18.76 9.37 14.55
C GLY A 465 -19.09 8.23 15.51
N ASN A 466 -19.50 8.59 16.73
CA ASN A 466 -20.01 7.67 17.76
C ASN A 466 -21.48 8.01 18.05
N ALA A 467 -22.39 7.04 17.93
CA ALA A 467 -23.83 7.27 18.21
C ALA A 467 -24.14 7.25 19.70
N THR A 468 -23.39 6.45 20.45
CA THR A 468 -23.41 6.36 21.89
C THR A 468 -21.96 6.29 22.40
N ALA A 469 -21.77 6.31 23.72
CA ALA A 469 -20.45 6.13 24.34
C ALA A 469 -19.81 4.75 24.09
N THR A 470 -20.52 3.80 23.47
CA THR A 470 -20.07 2.41 23.25
C THR A 470 -20.23 1.94 21.80
N THR A 471 -20.70 2.80 20.89
CA THR A 471 -20.91 2.47 19.48
C THR A 471 -20.07 3.39 18.59
N THR A 472 -19.66 2.88 17.44
CA THR A 472 -18.74 3.56 16.53
C THR A 472 -19.09 3.30 15.09
N ALA A 473 -18.80 4.27 14.23
CA ALA A 473 -18.89 4.09 12.80
C ALA A 473 -17.77 3.20 12.22
N LEU A 474 -16.68 2.94 12.94
CA LEU A 474 -15.53 2.20 12.41
C LEU A 474 -15.13 1.01 13.30
N THR A 475 -15.09 -0.18 12.70
CA THR A 475 -14.54 -1.39 13.32
C THR A 475 -13.38 -1.98 12.50
N LEU A 476 -12.25 -2.24 13.15
CA LEU A 476 -11.18 -3.07 12.59
C LEU A 476 -11.49 -4.53 12.92
N LEU A 477 -11.70 -5.35 11.88
CA LEU A 477 -12.08 -6.75 12.06
C LEU A 477 -10.89 -7.64 12.39
N SER A 478 -11.15 -8.69 13.14
CA SER A 478 -10.19 -9.76 13.43
C SER A 478 -10.89 -11.11 13.39
N THR A 479 -10.29 -12.04 12.64
CA THR A 479 -10.83 -13.38 12.40
C THR A 479 -9.69 -14.40 12.41
N SER A 480 -10.01 -15.68 12.22
CA SER A 480 -8.99 -16.71 12.01
C SER A 480 -8.06 -16.45 10.83
N ALA A 481 -8.44 -15.59 9.88
CA ALA A 481 -7.59 -15.20 8.74
C ALA A 481 -6.53 -14.15 9.11
N GLY A 482 -6.72 -13.38 10.18
CA GLY A 482 -5.83 -12.29 10.55
C GLY A 482 -6.53 -11.09 11.15
N ASP A 483 -5.77 -10.00 11.27
CA ASP A 483 -6.19 -8.75 11.88
C ASP A 483 -6.18 -7.63 10.85
N ALA A 484 -7.17 -6.74 10.90
CA ALA A 484 -7.10 -5.44 10.25
C ALA A 484 -6.16 -4.50 11.01
N SER A 485 -5.52 -3.59 10.29
CA SER A 485 -4.54 -2.65 10.85
C SER A 485 -4.78 -1.21 10.40
N ILE A 486 -4.32 -0.27 11.23
CA ILE A 486 -4.13 1.13 10.84
C ILE A 486 -2.67 1.31 10.41
N GLY A 487 -2.48 1.91 9.24
CA GLY A 487 -1.16 2.27 8.72
C GLY A 487 -0.46 3.32 9.58
N THR A 488 0.72 3.76 9.15
CA THR A 488 1.46 4.81 9.87
C THR A 488 0.67 6.12 9.85
N LEU A 489 0.38 6.67 11.02
CA LEU A 489 -0.25 7.98 11.19
C LEU A 489 0.79 9.11 11.27
N ALA A 490 1.87 9.01 10.48
CA ALA A 490 2.98 9.97 10.52
C ALA A 490 2.49 11.41 10.26
N ALA A 491 1.65 11.58 9.24
CA ALA A 491 1.04 12.87 8.90
C ALA A 491 -0.44 12.95 9.31
N GLY A 492 -1.25 11.90 9.10
CA GLY A 492 -2.69 11.92 9.40
C GLY A 492 -3.07 11.67 10.87
N SER A 493 -4.35 11.77 11.20
CA SER A 493 -4.90 11.44 12.52
C SER A 493 -6.29 10.82 12.43
N ILE A 494 -6.68 10.07 13.45
CA ILE A 494 -8.03 9.54 13.61
C ILE A 494 -8.58 10.12 14.91
N THR A 495 -9.77 10.71 14.86
CA THR A 495 -10.47 11.26 16.03
C THR A 495 -11.78 10.51 16.26
N GLY A 496 -12.32 10.61 17.48
CA GLY A 496 -13.43 9.75 17.92
C GLY A 496 -12.95 8.38 18.39
N SER A 497 -13.88 7.54 18.83
CA SER A 497 -13.59 6.17 19.28
C SER A 497 -13.88 5.14 18.19
N ILE A 498 -13.02 4.14 18.07
CA ILE A 498 -13.16 2.99 17.16
C ILE A 498 -13.28 1.69 17.94
N ASN A 499 -13.74 0.64 17.28
CA ASN A 499 -13.72 -0.71 17.81
C ASN A 499 -12.59 -1.49 17.13
N VAL A 500 -11.74 -2.13 17.91
CA VAL A 500 -10.63 -2.95 17.44
C VAL A 500 -10.82 -4.37 17.94
N GLN A 501 -10.98 -5.30 17.02
CA GLN A 501 -11.21 -6.71 17.34
C GLN A 501 -9.89 -7.48 17.52
N ARG A 502 -9.91 -8.51 18.37
CA ARG A 502 -8.83 -9.51 18.50
C ARG A 502 -9.39 -10.92 18.60
N TYR A 503 -9.16 -11.72 17.57
CA TYR A 503 -9.61 -13.09 17.49
C TYR A 503 -8.70 -14.00 18.31
N VAL A 504 -9.28 -14.70 19.29
CA VAL A 504 -8.63 -15.71 20.11
C VAL A 504 -9.18 -17.06 19.71
N LYS A 505 -8.31 -17.94 19.20
CA LYS A 505 -8.67 -19.33 18.93
C LYS A 505 -8.99 -20.03 20.24
N GLY A 506 -10.15 -20.69 20.26
CA GLY A 506 -10.65 -21.52 21.34
C GLY A 506 -9.89 -22.83 21.47
N THR A 507 -10.55 -23.82 22.04
CA THR A 507 -10.09 -25.16 22.45
C THR A 507 -9.39 -25.22 23.80
N LEU A 508 -8.71 -24.17 24.28
CA LEU A 508 -7.95 -24.23 25.53
C LEU A 508 -8.30 -23.06 26.48
N ARG A 509 -8.38 -23.34 27.77
CA ARG A 509 -8.27 -22.29 28.81
C ARG A 509 -6.81 -21.99 29.10
N ARG A 510 -6.45 -20.73 29.30
CA ARG A 510 -5.05 -20.33 29.50
C ARG A 510 -4.90 -18.88 29.93
N TYR A 511 -3.74 -18.58 30.51
CA TYR A 511 -3.29 -17.21 30.68
C TYR A 511 -2.67 -16.65 29.39
N MET A 512 -2.87 -15.35 29.18
CA MET A 512 -2.39 -14.59 28.02
C MET A 512 -1.92 -13.22 28.50
N LEU A 513 -0.83 -12.71 27.91
CA LEU A 513 -0.45 -11.31 28.06
C LEU A 513 -1.13 -10.48 26.97
N MET A 514 -1.91 -9.50 27.40
CA MET A 514 -2.72 -8.64 26.54
C MET A 514 -2.45 -7.17 26.85
N SER A 515 -2.78 -6.29 25.92
CA SER A 515 -2.79 -4.84 26.06
C SER A 515 -3.96 -4.25 25.28
N SER A 516 -4.21 -2.95 25.40
CA SER A 516 -5.20 -2.27 24.55
C SER A 516 -4.54 -1.50 23.41
N PRO A 517 -5.03 -1.65 22.17
CA PRO A 517 -4.59 -0.87 21.01
C PRO A 517 -5.27 0.51 20.88
N VAL A 518 -6.15 0.84 21.83
CA VAL A 518 -6.93 2.08 21.91
C VAL A 518 -7.04 2.54 23.36
N THR A 519 -7.33 3.82 23.58
CA THR A 519 -7.57 4.38 24.92
C THR A 519 -9.00 4.87 25.06
N ASN A 520 -9.60 4.72 26.23
CA ASN A 520 -10.90 5.29 26.53
C ASN A 520 -10.77 6.47 27.52
N THR A 521 -11.77 7.35 27.50
CA THR A 521 -11.78 8.59 28.30
C THR A 521 -12.51 8.43 29.63
N THR A 522 -12.93 7.22 29.99
CA THR A 522 -13.91 6.94 31.05
C THR A 522 -13.30 6.41 32.35
N THR A 523 -12.00 6.61 32.60
CA THR A 523 -11.35 6.05 33.79
C THR A 523 -10.67 7.09 34.67
N THR A 524 -10.71 6.81 35.97
CA THR A 524 -10.17 7.58 37.08
C THR A 524 -8.71 7.19 37.33
N PHE A 525 -7.77 7.67 36.51
CA PHE A 525 -6.36 7.73 36.91
C PHE A 525 -6.12 9.13 37.49
N THR A 526 -5.93 9.24 38.81
CA THR A 526 -6.00 10.53 39.54
C THR A 526 -4.65 11.22 39.75
N THR A 527 -3.56 10.70 39.18
CA THR A 527 -2.27 11.41 39.23
C THR A 527 -2.33 12.65 38.35
N THR A 528 -1.71 13.74 38.80
CA THR A 528 -1.68 15.07 38.17
C THR A 528 -1.30 14.99 36.68
N GLY A 529 -2.29 15.12 35.79
CA GLY A 529 -2.12 15.10 34.32
C GLY A 529 -2.98 14.05 33.62
N SER A 530 -3.69 14.44 32.55
CA SER A 530 -4.59 13.57 31.78
C SER A 530 -3.82 12.48 31.02
N LEU A 531 -3.52 11.36 31.68
CA LEU A 531 -2.88 10.21 31.05
C LEU A 531 -3.90 9.43 30.18
N PRO A 532 -3.54 9.05 28.95
CA PRO A 532 -4.37 8.17 28.14
C PRO A 532 -4.39 6.77 28.75
N THR A 533 -5.59 6.24 29.00
CA THR A 533 -5.82 4.97 29.71
C THR A 533 -6.82 4.09 28.99
N TYR A 534 -6.92 2.82 29.38
CA TYR A 534 -7.98 1.90 28.97
C TYR A 534 -8.46 1.08 30.17
N ASN A 535 -9.57 0.36 30.01
CA ASN A 535 -10.15 -0.49 31.06
C ASN A 535 -10.72 -1.79 30.49
N LEU A 536 -11.36 -2.59 31.34
CA LEU A 536 -11.86 -3.92 31.00
C LEU A 536 -13.31 -3.93 30.48
N ILE A 537 -14.00 -2.79 30.47
CA ILE A 537 -15.42 -2.69 30.09
C ILE A 537 -15.68 -3.19 28.65
N PRO A 538 -14.88 -2.84 27.63
CA PRO A 538 -15.09 -3.37 26.28
C PRO A 538 -14.84 -4.89 26.20
N LEU A 539 -13.85 -5.38 26.97
CA LEU A 539 -13.43 -6.77 26.93
C LEU A 539 -14.49 -7.70 27.52
N ILE A 540 -15.06 -7.34 28.69
CA ILE A 540 -16.10 -8.15 29.34
C ILE A 540 -17.35 -8.31 28.46
N ALA A 541 -17.63 -7.40 27.52
CA ALA A 541 -18.78 -7.54 26.61
C ALA A 541 -18.69 -8.77 25.68
N THR A 542 -17.48 -9.30 25.43
CA THR A 542 -17.23 -10.37 24.43
C THR A 542 -16.68 -11.67 25.02
N THR A 543 -16.22 -11.62 26.27
CA THR A 543 -15.68 -12.78 27.00
C THR A 543 -15.98 -12.67 28.48
N TYR A 544 -15.66 -13.72 29.23
CA TYR A 544 -15.85 -13.75 30.68
C TYR A 544 -14.67 -13.11 31.41
N ILE A 545 -14.98 -12.18 32.31
CA ILE A 545 -14.03 -11.56 33.24
C ILE A 545 -14.60 -11.60 34.65
N THR A 546 -13.97 -12.39 35.52
CA THR A 546 -14.27 -12.51 36.95
C THR A 546 -13.26 -11.73 37.80
N GLY A 547 -13.69 -11.31 38.98
CA GLY A 547 -12.89 -10.52 39.93
C GLY A 547 -13.61 -10.30 41.27
N PRO A 548 -12.92 -9.70 42.25
CA PRO A 548 -13.47 -9.48 43.59
C PRO A 548 -14.77 -8.69 43.55
N GLY A 549 -15.75 -9.06 44.39
CA GLY A 549 -17.06 -8.42 44.46
C GLY A 549 -18.03 -8.78 43.32
N GLY A 550 -17.61 -9.57 42.33
CA GLY A 550 -18.46 -10.02 41.23
C GLY A 550 -19.15 -8.86 40.51
N SER A 551 -20.45 -8.99 40.27
CA SER A 551 -21.24 -7.99 39.54
C SER A 551 -21.30 -6.61 40.19
N THR A 552 -21.14 -6.50 41.51
CA THR A 552 -21.08 -5.20 42.20
C THR A 552 -19.92 -4.33 41.69
N ASN A 553 -18.80 -4.98 41.31
CA ASN A 553 -17.61 -4.31 40.79
C ASN A 553 -17.53 -4.37 39.25
N GLY A 554 -18.65 -4.71 38.59
CA GLY A 554 -18.75 -4.79 37.14
C GLY A 554 -18.11 -6.04 36.52
N PHE A 555 -17.80 -7.07 37.31
CA PHE A 555 -17.32 -8.37 36.83
C PHE A 555 -18.47 -9.37 36.60
N ASP A 556 -18.16 -10.47 35.91
CA ASP A 556 -19.03 -11.64 35.87
C ASP A 556 -19.16 -12.28 37.25
N ASN A 557 -20.39 -12.67 37.60
CA ASN A 557 -20.66 -13.39 38.84
C ASN A 557 -20.28 -14.88 38.70
N ALA A 558 -19.28 -15.32 39.44
CA ALA A 558 -18.72 -16.66 39.41
C ALA A 558 -18.59 -17.24 40.84
N THR A 559 -19.72 -17.28 41.56
CA THR A 559 -19.82 -17.75 42.95
C THR A 559 -19.24 -19.16 43.16
N ALA A 560 -19.39 -20.06 42.18
CA ALA A 560 -18.84 -21.42 42.20
C ALA A 560 -17.30 -21.47 42.29
N THR A 561 -16.61 -20.38 41.95
CA THR A 561 -15.15 -20.22 42.06
C THR A 561 -14.76 -19.17 43.09
N GLY A 562 -15.70 -18.74 43.95
CA GLY A 562 -15.47 -17.65 44.91
C GLY A 562 -15.14 -16.32 44.25
N ASN A 563 -15.61 -16.07 43.02
CA ASN A 563 -15.24 -14.90 42.21
C ASN A 563 -13.72 -14.74 42.02
N SER A 564 -13.02 -15.88 41.83
CA SER A 564 -11.58 -15.90 41.55
C SER A 564 -11.23 -14.96 40.38
N PRO A 565 -10.25 -14.05 40.53
CA PRO A 565 -9.94 -13.10 39.49
C PRO A 565 -9.39 -13.73 38.21
N SER A 566 -9.61 -13.05 37.10
CA SER A 566 -9.18 -13.50 35.76
C SER A 566 -8.31 -12.49 35.02
N VAL A 567 -8.13 -11.28 35.56
CA VAL A 567 -7.30 -10.23 34.97
C VAL A 567 -6.41 -9.61 36.04
N PHE A 568 -5.13 -9.46 35.75
CA PHE A 568 -4.12 -9.04 36.71
C PHE A 568 -3.12 -8.04 36.11
N VAL A 569 -2.64 -7.11 36.94
CA VAL A 569 -1.51 -6.22 36.66
C VAL A 569 -0.27 -6.79 37.34
N TYR A 570 0.89 -6.69 36.69
CA TYR A 570 2.15 -7.15 37.26
C TYR A 570 2.72 -6.12 38.25
N ASP A 571 3.11 -6.60 39.42
CA ASP A 571 3.68 -5.84 40.54
C ASP A 571 5.16 -6.19 40.71
N GLU A 572 6.00 -5.39 40.05
CA GLU A 572 7.46 -5.51 40.10
C GLU A 572 8.06 -5.17 41.48
N ASN A 573 7.27 -4.63 42.41
CA ASN A 573 7.71 -4.31 43.76
C ASN A 573 7.33 -5.38 44.79
N ALA A 574 6.67 -6.46 44.37
CA ALA A 574 6.40 -7.58 45.24
C ALA A 574 7.71 -8.19 45.76
N PRO A 575 7.76 -8.67 47.03
CA PRO A 575 8.98 -9.23 47.61
C PRO A 575 9.51 -10.39 46.76
N VAL A 576 10.78 -10.29 46.37
CA VAL A 576 11.46 -11.32 45.55
C VAL A 576 11.46 -12.65 46.28
N THR A 577 11.07 -13.71 45.57
CA THR A 577 11.31 -15.08 46.02
C THR A 577 12.80 -15.35 46.15
N THR A 578 13.19 -16.33 46.97
CA THR A 578 14.60 -16.78 47.04
C THR A 578 15.12 -17.27 45.68
N ASP A 579 14.22 -17.68 44.78
CA ASP A 579 14.52 -18.06 43.41
C ASP A 579 14.21 -16.91 42.44
N ILE A 580 15.25 -16.37 41.79
CA ILE A 580 15.15 -15.29 40.81
C ILE A 580 14.43 -15.72 39.52
N ASN A 581 14.37 -17.03 39.25
CA ASN A 581 13.82 -17.62 38.03
C ASN A 581 12.32 -17.92 38.12
N GLN A 582 11.66 -17.67 39.25
CA GLN A 582 10.23 -17.96 39.40
C GLN A 582 9.39 -16.71 39.39
N VAL A 583 8.37 -16.65 38.53
CA VAL A 583 7.32 -15.63 38.60
C VAL A 583 6.17 -16.18 39.44
N VAL A 584 5.96 -15.59 40.62
CA VAL A 584 5.05 -16.11 41.64
C VAL A 584 3.74 -15.30 41.72
N ASN A 585 2.70 -15.94 42.26
CA ASN A 585 1.36 -15.36 42.27
C ASN A 585 1.23 -14.02 43.03
N ASN A 586 2.12 -13.75 44.00
CA ASN A 586 2.11 -12.47 44.73
C ASN A 586 2.57 -11.28 43.87
N GLU A 587 3.25 -11.53 42.74
CA GLU A 587 3.69 -10.53 41.75
C GLU A 587 2.56 -10.10 40.79
N TYR A 588 1.35 -10.65 40.94
CA TYR A 588 0.19 -10.26 40.14
C TYR A 588 -0.93 -9.73 41.04
N LYS A 589 -1.35 -8.48 40.80
CA LYS A 589 -2.47 -7.86 41.52
C LYS A 589 -3.73 -7.88 40.67
N PRO A 590 -4.82 -8.49 41.14
CA PRO A 590 -6.06 -8.53 40.40
C PRO A 590 -6.72 -7.15 40.35
N PHE A 591 -7.41 -6.86 39.26
CA PHE A 591 -8.24 -5.65 39.16
C PHE A 591 -9.32 -5.63 40.23
N SER A 592 -9.53 -4.46 40.86
CA SER A 592 -10.60 -4.26 41.85
C SER A 592 -11.99 -4.08 41.22
N SER A 593 -12.07 -3.53 40.01
CA SER A 593 -13.29 -3.39 39.19
C SER A 593 -12.95 -3.36 37.70
N THR A 594 -13.93 -3.59 36.82
CA THR A 594 -13.73 -3.47 35.37
C THR A 594 -13.50 -2.04 34.88
N SER A 595 -13.82 -1.04 35.71
CA SER A 595 -13.66 0.39 35.42
C SER A 595 -12.29 0.98 35.75
N GLN A 596 -11.40 0.22 36.41
CA GLN A 596 -10.06 0.74 36.72
C GLN A 596 -9.27 1.03 35.44
N GLY A 597 -8.71 2.23 35.36
CA GLY A 597 -7.86 2.65 34.25
C GLY A 597 -6.47 2.04 34.34
N LEU A 598 -5.93 1.62 33.21
CA LEU A 598 -4.54 1.21 33.03
C LEU A 598 -3.93 2.11 31.94
N PRO A 599 -2.76 2.75 32.15
CA PRO A 599 -2.16 3.64 31.16
C PRO A 599 -1.83 2.90 29.86
N ALA A 600 -1.91 3.61 28.74
CA ALA A 600 -1.55 3.07 27.43
C ALA A 600 -0.14 2.44 27.44
N ALA A 601 0.05 1.43 26.58
CA ALA A 601 1.29 0.64 26.46
C ALA A 601 1.67 -0.26 27.66
N ASN A 602 0.90 -0.27 28.75
CA ASN A 602 1.02 -1.33 29.76
C ASN A 602 0.35 -2.61 29.25
N GLY A 603 0.83 -3.76 29.72
CA GLY A 603 0.15 -5.03 29.52
C GLY A 603 -0.60 -5.48 30.77
N PHE A 604 -1.43 -6.51 30.63
CA PHE A 604 -2.09 -7.23 31.71
C PHE A 604 -2.10 -8.73 31.42
N LEU A 605 -2.13 -9.53 32.49
CA LEU A 605 -2.32 -10.96 32.42
C LEU A 605 -3.82 -11.26 32.41
N TYR A 606 -4.29 -12.04 31.45
CA TYR A 606 -5.69 -12.39 31.25
C TYR A 606 -5.89 -13.90 31.14
N TYR A 607 -6.83 -14.44 31.92
CA TYR A 607 -7.23 -15.83 31.86
C TYR A 607 -8.41 -16.05 30.93
N PHE A 608 -8.13 -16.56 29.73
CA PHE A 608 -9.14 -16.80 28.70
C PHE A 608 -10.00 -18.03 29.01
N ARG A 609 -11.33 -17.84 28.94
CA ARG A 609 -12.34 -18.87 29.21
C ARG A 609 -13.32 -19.11 28.05
N GLY A 610 -13.08 -18.52 26.89
CA GLY A 610 -13.98 -18.59 25.73
C GLY A 610 -14.83 -17.33 25.55
N SER A 611 -15.64 -17.35 24.51
CA SER A 611 -16.63 -16.33 24.18
C SER A 611 -17.83 -16.40 25.13
N ARG A 612 -18.74 -15.41 25.02
CA ARG A 612 -20.04 -15.41 25.73
C ARG A 612 -20.97 -16.58 25.36
N SER A 613 -20.64 -17.39 24.37
CA SER A 613 -21.40 -18.59 23.99
C SER A 613 -21.04 -19.84 24.80
N VAL A 614 -19.96 -19.82 25.61
CA VAL A 614 -19.61 -20.96 26.47
C VAL A 614 -20.60 -21.08 27.64
N VAL A 615 -21.34 -22.19 27.69
CA VAL A 615 -22.30 -22.48 28.76
C VAL A 615 -21.58 -22.92 30.04
N ASN A 616 -21.97 -22.40 31.20
CA ASN A 616 -21.42 -22.76 32.53
C ASN A 616 -19.88 -22.66 32.64
N PRO A 617 -19.25 -21.52 32.27
CA PRO A 617 -17.79 -21.39 32.19
C PRO A 617 -17.05 -21.45 33.55
N PHE A 618 -17.80 -21.44 34.66
CA PHE A 618 -17.30 -21.36 36.04
C PHE A 618 -17.50 -22.63 36.87
N VAL A 619 -18.16 -23.66 36.35
CA VAL A 619 -18.52 -24.87 37.12
C VAL A 619 -17.68 -26.06 36.64
N ARG A 620 -17.26 -26.94 37.57
CA ARG A 620 -16.52 -28.17 37.23
C ARG A 620 -17.48 -29.29 36.79
N PRO A 621 -17.08 -30.16 35.83
CA PRO A 621 -15.86 -30.08 35.02
C PRO A 621 -15.94 -28.90 34.05
N PHE A 622 -14.85 -28.13 33.96
CA PHE A 622 -14.88 -26.89 33.20
C PHE A 622 -14.99 -27.18 31.68
N PRO A 623 -15.92 -26.53 30.93
CA PRO A 623 -16.19 -26.83 29.51
C PRO A 623 -15.09 -26.34 28.57
N ALA A 624 -14.74 -27.01 27.47
CA ALA A 624 -13.72 -26.48 26.55
C ALA A 624 -14.07 -25.06 26.04
N THR A 625 -13.07 -24.22 25.75
CA THR A 625 -13.31 -22.87 25.22
C THR A 625 -13.68 -22.93 23.73
N ASP A 626 -14.56 -22.05 23.28
CA ASP A 626 -14.79 -21.77 21.87
C ASP A 626 -13.90 -20.60 21.38
N ASN A 627 -13.96 -20.33 20.08
CA ASN A 627 -13.29 -19.16 19.52
C ASN A 627 -13.99 -17.89 20.01
N ALA A 628 -13.23 -16.85 20.33
CA ALA A 628 -13.78 -15.56 20.75
C ALA A 628 -13.16 -14.43 19.95
N THR A 629 -13.92 -13.36 19.72
CA THR A 629 -13.38 -12.10 19.20
C THR A 629 -13.51 -11.06 20.28
N LEU A 630 -12.38 -10.69 20.87
CA LEU A 630 -12.29 -9.68 21.93
C LEU A 630 -12.46 -8.29 21.33
N ASN A 631 -13.21 -7.42 21.99
CA ASN A 631 -13.40 -6.04 21.56
C ASN A 631 -12.62 -5.07 22.45
N PHE A 632 -11.92 -4.14 21.81
CA PHE A 632 -11.35 -2.95 22.43
C PHE A 632 -12.02 -1.72 21.84
N PHE A 633 -12.53 -0.84 22.69
CA PHE A 633 -13.25 0.37 22.26
C PHE A 633 -12.58 1.62 22.83
N GLY A 634 -12.24 2.57 21.97
CA GLY A 634 -11.61 3.82 22.38
C GLY A 634 -10.98 4.61 21.24
N ALA A 635 -10.38 5.75 21.58
CA ALA A 635 -9.60 6.58 20.70
C ALA A 635 -8.30 5.88 20.25
N VAL A 636 -7.91 6.11 18.99
CA VAL A 636 -6.67 5.60 18.42
C VAL A 636 -5.48 6.28 19.09
N ILE A 637 -4.49 5.48 19.50
CA ILE A 637 -3.25 5.97 20.09
C ILE A 637 -2.29 6.42 18.98
N LYS A 638 -1.80 7.66 19.09
CA LYS A 638 -0.74 8.26 18.28
C LYS A 638 0.22 8.98 19.23
N GLY A 639 1.54 8.93 18.99
CA GLY A 639 2.47 9.78 19.74
C GLY A 639 2.20 11.27 19.49
N SER A 640 2.71 12.18 20.31
CA SER A 640 2.41 13.62 20.16
C SER A 640 3.28 14.34 19.12
N GLY A 641 2.68 15.22 18.30
CA GLY A 641 3.41 16.36 17.67
C GLY A 641 3.89 16.30 16.20
N ALA A 642 3.42 15.39 15.33
CA ALA A 642 3.83 15.19 13.91
C ALA A 642 4.98 14.17 13.68
N THR A 643 5.40 13.97 12.43
CA THR A 643 6.10 12.78 11.88
C THR A 643 7.04 12.06 12.85
N ASN A 644 6.79 10.76 13.06
CA ASN A 644 7.45 9.89 14.05
C ASN A 644 7.20 10.27 15.52
N ALA A 645 6.01 10.80 15.78
CA ALA A 645 5.53 11.12 17.11
C ALA A 645 5.68 9.93 18.08
N GLN A 646 6.39 10.15 19.19
CA GLN A 646 6.72 9.12 20.18
C GLN A 646 5.69 9.08 21.31
N LEU A 647 5.11 7.91 21.58
CA LEU A 647 4.42 7.60 22.83
C LEU A 647 5.45 7.06 23.82
N THR A 648 5.66 7.77 24.93
CA THR A 648 6.45 7.23 26.05
C THR A 648 5.51 6.50 27.01
N ALA A 649 5.80 5.24 27.33
CA ALA A 649 4.94 4.45 28.20
C ALA A 649 5.03 4.91 29.67
N ASN A 650 3.87 5.08 30.31
CA ASN A 650 3.76 5.32 31.75
C ASN A 650 3.59 3.99 32.47
N ILE A 651 4.64 3.47 33.11
CA ILE A 651 4.68 2.13 33.68
C ILE A 651 4.03 2.11 35.05
N ILE A 652 3.16 1.13 35.32
CA ILE A 652 2.60 0.93 36.65
C ILE A 652 3.70 0.62 37.67
N ASN A 653 3.73 1.40 38.75
CA ASN A 653 4.65 1.21 39.86
C ASN A 653 3.88 1.24 41.18
N PHE A 654 3.80 0.07 41.84
CA PHE A 654 3.12 -0.14 43.11
C PHE A 654 3.91 0.45 44.31
N PRO A 655 3.25 0.74 45.43
CA PRO A 655 3.95 1.10 46.66
C PRO A 655 4.68 -0.11 47.26
N ALA A 656 5.64 0.12 48.16
CA ALA A 656 6.42 -0.93 48.82
C ALA A 656 5.55 -1.95 49.59
N THR A 657 4.39 -1.50 50.10
CA THR A 657 3.35 -2.37 50.64
C THR A 657 2.18 -2.37 49.67
N PRO A 658 2.18 -3.25 48.65
CA PRO A 658 1.19 -3.21 47.60
C PRO A 658 -0.20 -3.61 48.13
N PRO A 659 -1.28 -2.99 47.65
CA PRO A 659 -2.64 -3.37 48.00
C PRO A 659 -2.98 -4.79 47.51
N THR A 660 -4.02 -5.39 48.10
CA THR A 660 -4.54 -6.70 47.68
C THR A 660 -5.03 -6.69 46.22
N TYR A 661 -5.60 -5.57 45.79
CA TYR A 661 -6.16 -5.38 44.45
C TYR A 661 -5.56 -4.14 43.79
N TYR A 662 -5.44 -4.17 42.47
CA TYR A 662 -5.09 -3.01 41.67
C TYR A 662 -6.24 -1.99 41.71
N THR A 663 -5.91 -0.77 42.12
CA THR A 663 -6.71 0.43 41.88
C THR A 663 -5.81 1.48 41.24
N ALA A 664 -6.35 2.24 40.28
CA ALA A 664 -5.60 3.30 39.61
C ALA A 664 -5.10 4.39 40.58
N THR A 665 -5.78 4.56 41.72
CA THR A 665 -5.43 5.53 42.77
C THR A 665 -4.33 5.07 43.73
N ALA A 666 -4.05 3.76 43.79
CA ALA A 666 -3.09 3.20 44.74
C ALA A 666 -1.69 2.98 44.13
N VAL A 667 -1.47 3.40 42.89
CA VAL A 667 -0.22 3.22 42.15
C VAL A 667 0.31 4.57 41.63
N SER A 668 1.59 4.58 41.30
CA SER A 668 2.21 5.65 40.49
C SER A 668 2.41 5.16 39.05
N ALA A 669 2.57 6.10 38.11
CA ALA A 669 2.77 5.79 36.68
C ALA A 669 3.99 6.52 36.07
N PRO A 670 5.21 6.28 36.57
CA PRO A 670 6.43 6.89 36.03
C PRO A 670 6.64 6.58 34.54
N ALA A 671 7.28 7.50 33.81
CA ALA A 671 7.66 7.30 32.40
C ALA A 671 8.90 6.42 32.21
N THR A 672 9.41 5.81 33.29
CA THR A 672 10.60 4.96 33.28
C THR A 672 10.23 3.56 33.73
N LEU A 673 10.88 2.58 33.12
CA LEU A 673 10.80 1.18 33.50
C LEU A 673 11.35 0.99 34.91
N SER A 674 10.71 0.11 35.68
CA SER A 674 11.23 -0.36 36.96
C SER A 674 12.48 -1.21 36.71
N TYR A 675 13.54 -0.98 37.48
CA TYR A 675 14.83 -1.65 37.33
C TYR A 675 15.40 -2.01 38.71
N SER A 676 16.41 -2.89 38.72
CA SER A 676 17.17 -3.23 39.92
C SER A 676 18.47 -2.41 39.98
N ALA A 677 18.66 -1.62 41.04
CA ALA A 677 19.82 -0.71 41.18
C ALA A 677 20.92 -1.24 42.13
N SER A 678 20.69 -2.34 42.85
CA SER A 678 21.59 -2.79 43.93
C SER A 678 21.43 -4.27 44.30
N THR A 679 22.51 -4.88 44.78
CA THR A 679 22.55 -6.21 45.41
C THR A 679 22.33 -6.09 46.93
N PRO A 680 21.51 -6.95 47.57
CA PRO A 680 20.63 -7.95 46.97
C PRO A 680 19.43 -7.26 46.29
N ALA A 681 19.09 -7.77 45.11
CA ALA A 681 18.05 -7.20 44.26
C ALA A 681 16.68 -7.33 44.94
N ILE A 682 16.05 -6.19 45.26
CA ILE A 682 14.65 -6.14 45.75
C ILE A 682 13.67 -6.24 44.55
N LYS A 683 14.16 -6.15 43.31
CA LYS A 683 13.37 -6.16 42.06
C LYS A 683 14.07 -6.99 40.97
N LYS A 684 13.31 -7.58 40.05
CA LYS A 684 13.80 -8.36 38.90
C LYS A 684 14.14 -7.50 37.66
N GLY A 685 13.72 -6.24 37.66
CA GLY A 685 13.73 -5.35 36.50
C GLY A 685 12.71 -5.71 35.43
N LEU A 686 11.73 -6.58 35.72
CA LEU A 686 10.76 -7.06 34.75
C LEU A 686 9.60 -6.05 34.63
N ASN A 687 9.17 -5.73 33.41
CA ASN A 687 8.13 -4.73 33.16
C ASN A 687 7.11 -5.27 32.16
N LEU A 688 5.84 -5.38 32.56
CA LEU A 688 4.77 -5.83 31.67
C LEU A 688 4.27 -4.67 30.80
N ILE A 689 4.70 -4.67 29.55
CA ILE A 689 4.32 -3.69 28.54
C ILE A 689 3.45 -4.37 27.47
N GLY A 690 2.97 -3.61 26.50
CA GLY A 690 2.26 -4.18 25.38
C GLY A 690 2.14 -3.24 24.21
N ASN A 691 1.76 -3.81 23.08
CA ASN A 691 1.60 -3.06 21.85
C ASN A 691 0.43 -2.06 22.00
N PRO A 692 0.69 -0.74 21.96
CA PRO A 692 -0.34 0.28 22.13
C PRO A 692 -1.08 0.59 20.82
N TYR A 693 -0.64 0.06 19.68
CA TYR A 693 -1.19 0.43 18.39
C TYR A 693 -2.21 -0.57 17.90
N ALA A 694 -3.19 -0.06 17.14
CA ALA A 694 -4.08 -0.83 16.29
C ALA A 694 -3.37 -1.37 15.01
N SER A 695 -2.13 -1.84 15.17
CA SER A 695 -1.29 -2.43 14.12
C SER A 695 -0.23 -3.35 14.74
N VAL A 696 0.29 -4.27 13.96
CA VAL A 696 1.46 -5.09 14.36
C VAL A 696 2.66 -4.16 14.53
N ILE A 697 3.48 -4.40 15.57
CA ILE A 697 4.76 -3.70 15.74
C ILE A 697 5.96 -4.63 15.60
N ASP A 698 7.05 -4.09 15.11
CA ASP A 698 8.36 -4.73 15.07
C ASP A 698 9.15 -4.47 16.37
N LEU A 699 9.40 -5.51 17.15
CA LEU A 699 10.16 -5.42 18.40
C LEU A 699 11.66 -5.17 18.15
N HIS A 700 12.21 -5.48 16.98
CA HIS A 700 13.57 -5.06 16.62
C HIS A 700 13.63 -3.54 16.40
N ALA A 701 12.64 -2.97 15.72
CA ALA A 701 12.56 -1.51 15.55
C ALA A 701 12.35 -0.82 16.90
N LEU A 702 11.53 -1.42 17.78
CA LEU A 702 11.39 -0.96 19.17
C LEU A 702 12.73 -0.98 19.91
N TYR A 703 13.51 -2.05 19.80
CA TYR A 703 14.86 -2.14 20.39
C TYR A 703 15.82 -1.10 19.79
N ALA A 704 15.84 -0.92 18.47
CA ALA A 704 16.71 0.05 17.80
C ALA A 704 16.46 1.49 18.29
N ALA A 705 15.21 1.82 18.63
CA ALA A 705 14.84 3.10 19.25
C ALA A 705 15.06 3.14 20.78
N ASN A 706 15.22 1.99 21.44
CA ASN A 706 15.30 1.82 22.90
C ASN A 706 16.42 0.81 23.27
N THR A 707 17.66 1.13 22.91
CA THR A 707 18.80 0.17 22.89
C THR A 707 19.17 -0.46 24.24
N THR A 708 18.61 0.01 25.34
CA THR A 708 18.82 -0.56 26.68
C THR A 708 18.02 -1.84 26.94
N ASN A 709 16.97 -2.09 26.16
CA ASN A 709 15.97 -3.14 26.43
C ASN A 709 15.96 -4.17 25.29
N LYS A 710 16.86 -5.16 25.33
CA LYS A 710 17.06 -6.11 24.22
C LYS A 710 16.23 -7.40 24.30
N PHE A 711 15.66 -7.72 25.46
CA PHE A 711 14.95 -8.98 25.71
C PHE A 711 13.45 -8.77 25.85
N TYR A 712 12.67 -9.48 25.02
CA TYR A 712 11.21 -9.44 25.04
C TYR A 712 10.64 -10.83 25.32
N TYR A 713 9.93 -10.98 26.44
CA TYR A 713 9.36 -12.25 26.86
C TYR A 713 7.87 -12.30 26.54
N MET A 714 7.49 -13.32 25.78
CA MET A 714 6.11 -13.64 25.45
C MET A 714 5.67 -14.82 26.29
N LEU A 715 4.47 -14.76 26.86
CA LEU A 715 3.87 -15.95 27.46
C LEU A 715 3.32 -16.82 26.33
N ILE A 716 3.39 -18.15 26.41
CA ILE A 716 2.80 -19.08 25.45
C ILE A 716 2.17 -20.27 26.15
N LYS A 717 1.21 -20.94 25.49
CA LYS A 717 0.59 -22.14 26.07
C LYS A 717 1.60 -23.30 26.09
N ASP A 718 1.66 -24.02 27.20
CA ASP A 718 2.32 -25.33 27.21
C ASP A 718 1.40 -26.39 26.57
N THR A 719 1.80 -26.86 25.39
CA THR A 719 1.06 -27.80 24.53
C THR A 719 0.98 -29.22 25.08
N ASN A 720 1.80 -29.57 26.07
CA ASN A 720 1.85 -30.92 26.65
C ASN A 720 0.81 -31.17 27.73
N THR A 721 0.16 -30.10 28.17
CA THR A 721 -0.83 -30.16 29.23
C THR A 721 -2.20 -30.03 28.59
N GLY A 722 -3.02 -31.09 28.65
CA GLY A 722 -4.24 -31.26 27.87
C GLY A 722 -5.26 -30.11 27.93
N THR A 723 -6.38 -30.26 27.23
CA THR A 723 -7.32 -29.20 26.83
C THR A 723 -7.75 -28.20 27.92
N ASN A 724 -7.78 -28.63 29.19
CA ASN A 724 -8.21 -27.84 30.35
C ASN A 724 -7.07 -27.35 31.25
N SER A 725 -5.81 -27.55 30.87
CA SER A 725 -4.66 -27.07 31.64
C SER A 725 -4.41 -25.59 31.42
N SER A 726 -4.22 -24.84 32.51
CA SER A 726 -3.79 -23.45 32.49
C SER A 726 -2.29 -23.25 32.28
N SER A 727 -1.52 -24.34 32.12
CA SER A 727 -0.05 -24.26 32.07
C SER A 727 0.43 -23.47 30.86
N THR A 728 1.33 -22.54 31.14
CA THR A 728 2.00 -21.64 30.18
C THR A 728 3.50 -21.72 30.38
N LYS A 729 4.27 -21.22 29.42
CA LYS A 729 5.71 -21.04 29.51
C LYS A 729 6.09 -19.69 28.90
N PHE A 730 7.24 -19.14 29.26
CA PHE A 730 7.77 -17.98 28.55
C PHE A 730 8.56 -18.41 27.32
N ALA A 731 8.53 -17.59 26.29
CA ALA A 731 9.42 -17.65 25.14
C ALA A 731 10.11 -16.29 24.98
N LEU A 732 11.35 -16.29 24.52
CA LEU A 732 12.20 -15.11 24.46
C LEU A 732 12.48 -14.70 23.02
N TYR A 733 12.34 -13.41 22.73
CA TYR A 733 12.93 -12.76 21.58
C TYR A 733 14.08 -11.86 22.04
N ASP A 734 15.29 -12.14 21.55
CA ASP A 734 16.49 -11.32 21.74
C ASP A 734 16.68 -10.42 20.51
N ALA A 735 16.41 -9.13 20.67
CA ALA A 735 16.48 -8.16 19.60
C ALA A 735 17.91 -7.69 19.25
N SER A 736 18.90 -8.01 20.08
CA SER A 736 20.29 -7.52 19.91
C SER A 736 21.14 -8.33 18.94
N VAL A 737 20.64 -9.48 18.50
CA VAL A 737 21.42 -10.43 17.70
C VAL A 737 21.26 -10.16 16.20
N GLY A 738 22.34 -9.75 15.54
CA GLY A 738 22.34 -9.44 14.10
C GLY A 738 21.34 -8.33 13.71
N THR A 739 20.94 -8.29 12.44
CA THR A 739 19.99 -7.26 11.94
C THR A 739 18.51 -7.63 12.11
N THR A 740 18.21 -8.84 12.61
CA THR A 740 16.84 -9.34 12.73
C THR A 740 16.47 -9.90 14.10
N GLY A 741 17.40 -9.95 15.06
CA GLY A 741 17.22 -10.62 16.35
C GLY A 741 17.20 -12.16 16.27
N SER A 742 17.09 -12.80 17.43
CA SER A 742 16.93 -14.25 17.63
C SER A 742 15.62 -14.52 18.36
N ALA A 743 14.72 -15.31 17.76
CA ALA A 743 13.47 -15.73 18.40
C ALA A 743 13.58 -17.19 18.83
N GLY A 744 13.51 -17.43 20.14
CA GLY A 744 13.37 -18.78 20.70
C GLY A 744 12.01 -19.39 20.35
N THR A 745 11.85 -20.68 20.59
CA THR A 745 10.64 -21.40 20.17
C THR A 745 9.38 -20.84 20.82
N GLY A 746 8.50 -20.29 19.99
CA GLY A 746 7.24 -19.67 20.41
C GLY A 746 7.30 -18.18 20.67
N ALA A 747 8.48 -17.56 20.54
CA ALA A 747 8.62 -16.11 20.48
C ALA A 747 8.49 -15.59 19.05
N SER A 748 8.38 -14.28 18.90
CA SER A 748 8.25 -13.59 17.62
C SER A 748 8.95 -12.24 17.69
N ARG A 749 9.59 -11.84 16.58
CA ARG A 749 10.06 -10.45 16.38
C ARG A 749 8.91 -9.44 16.38
N TYR A 750 7.70 -9.88 16.04
CA TYR A 750 6.53 -9.03 15.94
C TYR A 750 5.59 -9.23 17.12
N ALA A 751 5.08 -8.13 17.68
CA ALA A 751 3.98 -8.15 18.63
C ALA A 751 2.69 -7.72 17.93
N LEU A 752 1.67 -8.57 18.00
CA LEU A 752 0.36 -8.28 17.44
C LEU A 752 -0.29 -7.10 18.16
N SER A 753 -1.23 -6.46 17.50
CA SER A 753 -1.96 -5.36 18.14
C SER A 753 -2.76 -5.89 19.34
N GLY A 754 -2.70 -5.17 20.46
CA GLY A 754 -3.29 -5.61 21.73
C GLY A 754 -2.57 -6.78 22.41
N GLN A 755 -1.36 -7.16 21.97
CA GLN A 755 -0.55 -8.19 22.63
C GLN A 755 0.35 -7.57 23.70
N GLY A 756 0.38 -8.18 24.89
CA GLY A 756 1.33 -7.85 25.96
C GLY A 756 2.60 -8.69 25.90
N PHE A 757 3.70 -8.17 26.44
CA PHE A 757 4.99 -8.85 26.55
C PHE A 757 5.80 -8.20 27.68
N PHE A 758 6.72 -8.94 28.29
CA PHE A 758 7.63 -8.36 29.26
C PHE A 758 8.92 -7.86 28.61
N THR A 759 9.49 -6.81 29.19
CA THR A 759 10.87 -6.38 28.92
C THR A 759 11.65 -6.28 30.23
N VAL A 760 12.96 -6.51 30.19
CA VAL A 760 13.84 -6.37 31.36
C VAL A 760 14.62 -5.08 31.27
N ALA A 761 14.55 -4.25 32.32
CA ALA A 761 15.30 -3.00 32.45
C ALA A 761 16.42 -3.14 33.48
N THR A 762 17.63 -2.73 33.08
CA THR A 762 18.83 -2.71 33.92
C THR A 762 19.15 -1.35 34.51
N SER A 763 18.48 -0.31 34.03
CA SER A 763 18.62 1.08 34.47
C SER A 763 17.30 1.80 34.28
N ALA A 764 17.13 2.94 34.95
CA ALA A 764 16.01 3.82 34.73
C ALA A 764 16.00 4.29 33.26
N SER A 765 15.12 3.70 32.45
CA SER A 765 15.02 3.99 31.03
C SER A 765 13.55 4.15 30.63
N ALA A 766 13.26 5.07 29.72
CA ALA A 766 11.95 5.18 29.12
C ALA A 766 11.84 4.18 27.97
N ILE A 767 10.65 3.61 27.76
CA ILE A 767 10.33 2.89 26.52
C ILE A 767 9.39 3.73 25.66
N LYS A 768 9.80 3.94 24.42
CA LYS A 768 9.11 4.80 23.46
C LYS A 768 8.62 3.99 22.28
N PHE A 769 7.37 4.20 21.92
CA PHE A 769 6.75 3.67 20.71
C PHE A 769 6.62 4.80 19.69
N ASP A 770 6.99 4.54 18.44
CA ASP A 770 6.73 5.47 17.35
C ASP A 770 5.99 4.78 16.19
N GLU A 771 5.45 5.61 15.29
CA GLU A 771 4.71 5.15 14.12
C GLU A 771 5.55 4.31 13.14
N SER A 772 6.88 4.47 13.12
CA SER A 772 7.79 3.71 12.24
C SER A 772 7.93 2.24 12.66
N MET A 773 7.57 1.91 13.90
CA MET A 773 7.55 0.54 14.40
C MET A 773 6.38 -0.28 13.86
N LYS A 774 5.34 0.38 13.30
CA LYS A 774 4.20 -0.32 12.71
C LYS A 774 4.62 -1.06 11.44
N VAL A 775 4.16 -2.29 11.30
CA VAL A 775 4.42 -3.12 10.13
C VAL A 775 3.14 -3.23 9.32
N ALA A 776 3.22 -2.94 8.02
CA ALA A 776 2.12 -3.23 7.10
C ALA A 776 1.84 -4.74 7.09
N TYR A 777 0.57 -5.13 7.15
CA TYR A 777 0.22 -6.56 7.23
C TYR A 777 0.82 -7.39 6.07
N SER A 778 0.95 -6.81 4.88
CA SER A 778 1.61 -7.46 3.72
C SER A 778 3.08 -7.84 3.93
N ASN A 779 3.78 -7.15 4.83
CA ASN A 779 5.20 -7.37 5.13
C ASN A 779 5.39 -8.29 6.35
N TYR A 780 4.31 -8.55 7.09
CA TYR A 780 4.27 -9.50 8.17
C TYR A 780 3.99 -10.90 7.59
N SER A 781 5.01 -11.77 7.57
CA SER A 781 4.86 -13.18 7.20
C SER A 781 4.82 -14.04 8.48
N PRO A 782 3.69 -14.65 8.83
CA PRO A 782 3.55 -15.40 10.08
C PRO A 782 4.28 -16.77 10.03
N PRO A 783 5.07 -17.14 11.06
CA PRO A 783 5.68 -18.48 11.17
C PRO A 783 4.66 -19.56 11.61
N THR A 784 4.81 -20.81 11.14
CA THR A 784 4.10 -22.00 11.66
C THR A 784 4.64 -22.44 13.05
N PRO A 785 3.84 -23.18 13.87
CA PRO A 785 3.46 -22.78 15.23
C PRO A 785 4.56 -23.04 16.28
N PRO A 786 4.59 -22.23 17.36
CA PRO A 786 3.83 -22.62 18.56
C PRO A 786 2.75 -21.62 18.98
N VAL A 787 1.87 -22.12 19.85
CA VAL A 787 0.59 -21.53 20.25
C VAL A 787 0.74 -20.23 21.05
N PHE A 788 0.49 -19.09 20.39
CA PHE A 788 -0.09 -17.89 21.02
C PHE A 788 -1.27 -17.39 20.17
N ASN A 789 -2.53 -17.55 20.58
CA ASN A 789 -3.35 -16.81 21.57
C ASN A 789 -4.03 -15.52 21.07
N VAL A 790 -3.68 -14.99 19.90
CA VAL A 790 -4.60 -14.22 19.05
C VAL A 790 -4.29 -14.71 17.65
N VAL A 791 -5.18 -15.51 17.05
CA VAL A 791 -4.84 -16.24 15.82
C VAL A 791 -5.28 -15.43 14.61
N GLY A 792 -4.32 -14.79 13.93
CA GLY A 792 -4.25 -14.93 12.48
C GLY A 792 -3.55 -16.25 12.19
N ASN A 793 -4.24 -17.24 11.61
CA ASN A 793 -3.68 -18.56 11.41
C ASN A 793 -2.76 -18.59 10.18
N PRO A 794 -1.47 -18.91 10.30
CA PRO A 794 -0.67 -19.40 9.18
C PRO A 794 -1.09 -20.83 8.84
N GLY A 795 -1.79 -20.99 7.73
CA GLY A 795 -1.95 -22.27 7.07
C GLY A 795 -0.75 -22.55 6.16
N LYS A 796 -0.19 -23.76 6.31
CA LYS A 796 0.77 -24.47 5.43
C LYS A 796 2.27 -24.20 5.63
N ASN A 797 2.94 -25.28 6.11
CA ASN A 797 4.36 -25.61 6.06
C ASN A 797 5.33 -24.67 6.77
N ILE A 798 5.96 -25.16 7.85
CA ILE A 798 7.40 -25.47 7.91
C ILE A 798 7.57 -26.57 8.97
N ALA A 799 7.55 -27.83 8.51
CA ALA A 799 8.43 -28.82 9.08
C ALA A 799 9.82 -28.49 8.53
N ALA A 800 10.80 -28.32 9.42
CA ALA A 800 12.21 -28.08 9.15
C ALA A 800 12.56 -26.76 8.43
N SER A 801 13.60 -26.10 8.97
CA SER A 801 14.35 -25.00 8.38
C SER A 801 13.90 -23.59 8.88
N PHE A 802 14.58 -22.91 9.81
CA PHE A 802 15.94 -22.37 9.73
C PHE A 802 16.85 -23.00 8.66
N ALA A 803 16.36 -23.10 7.42
CA ALA A 803 17.23 -22.93 6.29
C ALA A 803 17.40 -21.44 6.35
N SER A 804 18.59 -21.06 6.81
CA SER A 804 19.31 -19.97 6.19
C SER A 804 18.47 -19.32 5.08
N SER A 805 17.94 -18.12 5.33
CA SER A 805 18.32 -17.11 4.37
C SER A 805 19.83 -17.29 4.22
N LEU A 806 20.28 -17.66 3.02
CA LEU A 806 21.70 -17.54 2.70
C LEU A 806 22.11 -16.20 3.32
N PRO A 807 23.09 -16.18 4.24
CA PRO A 807 23.47 -14.94 4.88
C PRO A 807 23.90 -14.03 3.74
N THR A 808 23.06 -13.06 3.40
CA THR A 808 23.51 -11.84 2.76
C THR A 808 24.30 -11.13 3.83
N ASN A 809 25.54 -11.59 4.08
CA ASN A 809 26.50 -11.02 5.03
C ASN A 809 25.81 -10.27 6.18
N ASP A 810 24.98 -10.97 6.97
CA ASP A 810 24.47 -10.37 8.20
C ASP A 810 25.73 -10.15 9.03
N GLY A 811 26.05 -8.90 9.37
CA GLY A 811 27.32 -8.53 9.99
C GLY A 811 27.56 -9.14 11.38
N ASP A 812 26.73 -10.10 11.79
CA ASP A 812 26.78 -10.87 13.02
C ASP A 812 27.91 -11.92 12.96
N ILE A 813 28.93 -11.70 13.79
CA ILE A 813 30.13 -12.55 13.90
C ILE A 813 30.11 -13.43 15.16
N LEU A 814 29.05 -13.35 16.00
CA LEU A 814 29.04 -14.01 17.30
C LEU A 814 28.77 -15.51 17.17
N PRO A 815 29.65 -16.40 17.69
CA PRO A 815 29.37 -17.83 17.74
C PRO A 815 28.23 -18.13 18.72
N ARG A 816 27.25 -18.96 18.30
CA ARG A 816 26.12 -19.33 19.15
C ARG A 816 25.51 -20.69 18.81
N ILE A 817 24.85 -21.28 19.81
CA ILE A 817 24.04 -22.49 19.69
C ILE A 817 22.69 -22.31 20.40
N THR A 818 21.59 -22.68 19.74
CA THR A 818 20.27 -22.80 20.38
C THR A 818 20.00 -24.26 20.61
N MET A 819 19.66 -24.61 21.84
CA MET A 819 19.28 -25.98 22.23
C MET A 819 17.78 -26.02 22.54
N GLU A 820 17.11 -27.15 22.30
CA GLU A 820 15.72 -27.36 22.68
C GLU A 820 15.48 -28.71 23.35
N LEU A 821 14.50 -28.75 24.25
CA LEU A 821 13.93 -29.99 24.79
C LEU A 821 12.62 -30.29 24.05
N ALA A 822 12.50 -31.48 23.48
CA ALA A 822 11.29 -31.94 22.81
C ALA A 822 10.85 -33.33 23.29
N GLN A 823 9.54 -33.59 23.25
CA GLN A 823 8.93 -34.91 23.36
C GLN A 823 8.08 -35.13 22.10
N ASP A 824 8.33 -36.22 21.37
CA ASP A 824 7.76 -36.47 20.04
C ASP A 824 7.99 -35.32 19.05
N THR A 825 6.94 -34.59 18.67
CA THR A 825 6.97 -33.40 17.80
C THR A 825 6.78 -32.09 18.58
N ILE A 826 6.66 -32.16 19.91
CA ILE A 826 6.34 -31.01 20.76
C ILE A 826 7.62 -30.48 21.41
N ILE A 827 7.94 -29.21 21.16
CA ILE A 827 9.06 -28.53 21.81
C ILE A 827 8.58 -27.96 23.16
N HIS A 828 9.22 -28.38 24.25
CA HIS A 828 8.91 -27.95 25.60
C HIS A 828 9.55 -26.61 25.92
N ASN A 829 10.83 -26.41 25.64
CA ASN A 829 11.56 -25.19 25.97
C ASN A 829 12.83 -25.08 25.12
N SER A 830 13.39 -23.88 25.02
CA SER A 830 14.65 -23.60 24.32
C SER A 830 15.58 -22.74 25.16
N THR A 831 16.89 -22.86 24.94
CA THR A 831 17.91 -21.98 25.52
C THR A 831 18.94 -21.60 24.46
N ASP A 832 19.22 -20.30 24.36
CA ASP A 832 20.24 -19.72 23.51
C ASP A 832 21.54 -19.59 24.31
N ILE A 833 22.64 -20.02 23.72
CA ILE A 833 23.97 -19.94 24.29
C ILE A 833 24.84 -19.16 23.31
N ASN A 834 25.26 -17.98 23.73
CA ASN A 834 26.06 -17.05 22.95
C ASN A 834 27.48 -17.02 23.52
N PHE A 835 28.48 -17.33 22.70
CA PHE A 835 29.88 -17.40 23.13
C PHE A 835 30.58 -16.06 22.84
N ASP A 836 30.42 -15.10 23.75
CA ASP A 836 30.97 -13.74 23.62
C ASP A 836 32.23 -13.59 24.50
N GLY A 837 33.35 -13.19 23.88
CA GLY A 837 34.59 -12.93 24.60
C GLY A 837 34.52 -11.74 25.57
N ASN A 838 33.56 -10.84 25.39
CA ASN A 838 33.35 -9.67 26.24
C ASN A 838 32.33 -9.91 27.36
N ALA A 839 31.54 -10.99 27.28
CA ALA A 839 30.54 -11.32 28.29
C ALA A 839 31.16 -11.94 29.54
N SER A 840 30.47 -11.73 30.66
CA SER A 840 30.80 -12.32 31.95
C SER A 840 30.50 -13.82 31.95
N ALA A 841 31.31 -14.60 32.68
CA ALA A 841 30.96 -16.00 32.94
C ALA A 841 29.83 -16.13 33.99
N LYS A 842 29.68 -15.13 34.86
CA LYS A 842 28.59 -15.03 35.86
C LYS A 842 27.41 -14.31 35.26
N PHE A 843 26.22 -14.59 35.75
CA PHE A 843 25.00 -13.93 35.32
C PHE A 843 25.07 -12.41 35.51
N VAL A 844 24.78 -11.67 34.45
CA VAL A 844 24.67 -10.21 34.47
C VAL A 844 23.30 -9.79 33.89
N PRO A 845 22.42 -9.16 34.69
CA PRO A 845 21.14 -8.65 34.18
C PRO A 845 21.31 -7.76 32.94
N GLY A 846 20.55 -8.07 31.88
CA GLY A 846 20.54 -7.34 30.59
C GLY A 846 21.72 -7.61 29.67
N GLU A 847 22.76 -8.28 30.16
CA GLU A 847 23.67 -9.05 29.30
C GLU A 847 23.03 -10.41 29.00
N ASP A 848 22.64 -11.13 30.07
CA ASP A 848 21.92 -12.40 30.07
C ASP A 848 20.42 -12.23 30.24
N ALA A 849 19.67 -13.17 29.66
CA ALA A 849 18.24 -13.30 29.88
C ALA A 849 17.97 -14.44 30.89
N PRO A 850 17.53 -14.15 32.12
CA PRO A 850 17.19 -15.19 33.09
C PRO A 850 16.03 -16.03 32.58
N TYR A 851 16.02 -17.30 32.97
CA TYR A 851 14.91 -18.21 32.72
C TYR A 851 13.78 -17.88 33.69
N TYR A 852 12.64 -17.41 33.18
CA TYR A 852 11.45 -17.23 34.02
C TYR A 852 10.51 -18.43 33.85
N GLN A 853 10.26 -19.13 34.94
CA GLN A 853 9.22 -20.14 35.07
C GLN A 853 7.92 -19.46 35.52
N PRO A 854 6.84 -19.50 34.71
CA PRO A 854 5.52 -19.16 35.21
C PRO A 854 4.97 -20.29 36.08
N SER A 855 4.08 -19.94 37.01
CA SER A 855 3.40 -20.90 37.87
C SER A 855 2.73 -22.05 37.09
N GLY A 856 3.02 -23.30 37.48
CA GLY A 856 2.40 -24.50 36.91
C GLY A 856 3.04 -25.06 35.64
N GLN A 857 4.21 -24.57 35.22
CA GLN A 857 5.05 -25.24 34.22
C GLN A 857 5.77 -26.44 34.86
N GLY A 858 5.62 -27.63 34.29
CA GLY A 858 6.22 -28.86 34.84
C GLY A 858 7.55 -29.24 34.18
N ASP A 859 7.65 -29.13 32.84
CA ASP A 859 8.89 -29.42 32.12
C ASP A 859 9.73 -28.16 31.96
N LEU A 860 11.00 -28.21 32.37
CA LEU A 860 11.93 -27.08 32.36
C LEU A 860 13.16 -27.43 31.51
N PHE A 861 13.67 -26.45 30.77
CA PHE A 861 14.96 -26.57 30.09
C PHE A 861 15.63 -25.21 29.96
N TYR A 862 16.85 -25.09 30.49
CA TYR A 862 17.67 -23.88 30.41
C TYR A 862 19.15 -24.18 30.61
N SER A 863 20.01 -23.24 30.20
CA SER A 863 21.44 -23.28 30.52
C SER A 863 21.73 -22.56 31.84
N LEU A 864 22.82 -22.92 32.52
CA LEU A 864 23.30 -22.22 33.71
C LEU A 864 24.48 -21.31 33.39
N SER A 865 24.47 -20.12 33.96
CA SER A 865 25.66 -19.29 34.18
C SER A 865 26.60 -19.93 35.21
N SER A 866 27.83 -19.43 35.33
CA SER A 866 28.84 -20.02 36.24
C SER A 866 28.49 -19.90 37.74
N ASP A 867 27.63 -18.96 38.11
CA ASP A 867 27.07 -18.77 39.45
C ASP A 867 25.69 -19.44 39.64
N SER A 868 25.34 -20.37 38.74
CA SER A 868 24.16 -21.26 38.82
C SER A 868 22.81 -20.56 38.66
N ILE A 869 22.75 -19.44 37.93
CA ILE A 869 21.49 -18.82 37.52
C ILE A 869 21.05 -19.38 36.15
N GLY A 870 19.80 -19.87 36.07
CA GLY A 870 19.20 -20.36 34.83
C GLY A 870 18.91 -19.25 33.82
N CYS A 871 19.20 -19.52 32.54
CA CYS A 871 19.15 -18.53 31.46
C CYS A 871 18.37 -19.05 30.24
N PHE A 872 17.46 -18.22 29.70
CA PHE A 872 16.91 -18.39 28.36
C PHE A 872 17.94 -18.01 27.29
N ALA A 873 18.68 -16.92 27.50
CA ALA A 873 19.83 -16.55 26.69
C ALA A 873 21.03 -16.32 27.61
N ASN A 874 22.07 -17.12 27.41
CA ASN A 874 23.28 -17.12 28.22
C ASN A 874 24.44 -16.58 27.37
N TYR A 875 24.82 -15.34 27.63
CA TYR A 875 26.00 -14.71 27.07
C TYR A 875 27.16 -15.04 27.98
N THR A 876 28.00 -15.96 27.53
CA THR A 876 29.07 -16.51 28.35
C THR A 876 30.41 -16.35 27.65
N SER A 877 31.50 -16.67 28.35
CA SER A 877 32.85 -16.53 27.85
C SER A 877 33.05 -17.25 26.50
N ASN A 878 34.02 -16.78 25.72
CA ASN A 878 34.30 -17.33 24.40
C ASN A 878 34.59 -18.85 24.42
N LEU A 879 34.46 -19.47 23.24
CA LEU A 879 34.66 -20.91 23.01
C LEU A 879 36.06 -21.43 23.42
N GLU A 880 37.07 -20.57 23.57
CA GLU A 880 38.43 -21.00 23.93
C GLU A 880 38.57 -21.25 25.44
N LYS A 881 38.07 -20.31 26.25
CA LYS A 881 38.19 -20.36 27.72
C LYS A 881 37.11 -21.21 28.35
N LEU A 882 35.93 -21.23 27.76
CA LEU A 882 34.81 -21.98 28.30
C LEU A 882 35.01 -23.48 28.09
N LYS A 883 34.93 -24.27 29.16
CA LYS A 883 35.08 -25.73 29.09
C LYS A 883 33.76 -26.47 29.24
N ARG A 884 32.79 -25.86 29.92
CA ARG A 884 31.53 -26.51 30.27
C ARG A 884 30.40 -25.51 30.45
N ILE A 885 29.21 -25.88 29.98
CA ILE A 885 27.94 -25.24 30.31
C ILE A 885 26.99 -26.31 30.82
N ASN A 886 26.42 -26.13 32.01
CA ASN A 886 25.41 -27.06 32.53
C ASN A 886 24.06 -26.77 31.89
N LEU A 887 23.34 -27.84 31.55
CA LEU A 887 21.97 -27.78 31.05
C LEU A 887 21.06 -28.39 32.12
N ILE A 888 20.08 -27.64 32.58
CA ILE A 888 19.10 -28.12 33.55
C ILE A 888 17.87 -28.60 32.80
N VAL A 889 17.41 -29.79 33.17
CA VAL A 889 16.18 -30.37 32.65
C VAL A 889 15.33 -30.88 33.80
N THR A 890 14.05 -30.53 33.79
CA THR A 890 13.04 -31.09 34.70
C THR A 890 11.93 -31.71 33.87
N PHE A 891 11.39 -32.84 34.34
CA PHE A 891 10.41 -33.64 33.61
C PHE A 891 9.17 -33.86 34.46
N SER A 892 8.01 -33.72 33.84
CA SER A 892 6.68 -33.91 34.44
C SER A 892 6.20 -35.35 34.29
N ASN A 893 6.70 -36.05 33.26
CA ASN A 893 6.28 -37.40 32.90
C ASN A 893 7.47 -38.26 32.45
N TYR A 894 7.39 -39.57 32.70
CA TYR A 894 8.27 -40.56 32.10
C TYR A 894 8.00 -40.69 30.60
N GLY A 895 9.04 -40.98 29.81
CA GLY A 895 8.90 -41.07 28.36
C GLY A 895 10.21 -40.90 27.61
N THR A 896 10.12 -40.86 26.27
CA THR A 896 11.25 -40.61 25.39
C THR A 896 11.29 -39.13 25.00
N TYR A 897 12.39 -38.47 25.34
CA TYR A 897 12.63 -37.06 25.04
C TYR A 897 13.79 -36.91 24.06
N LYS A 898 13.95 -35.72 23.50
CA LYS A 898 15.03 -35.32 22.60
C LYS A 898 15.61 -33.99 23.07
N LEU A 899 16.93 -33.89 23.13
CA LEU A 899 17.63 -32.61 23.10
C LEU A 899 18.05 -32.34 21.67
N THR A 900 17.66 -31.20 21.12
CA THR A 900 18.02 -30.80 19.75
C THR A 900 18.85 -29.52 19.72
N ALA A 901 19.65 -29.35 18.67
CA ALA A 901 20.48 -28.16 18.44
C ALA A 901 20.12 -27.50 17.08
N PRO A 902 18.90 -26.96 16.92
CA PRO A 902 18.39 -26.53 15.61
C PRO A 902 19.09 -25.31 15.02
N ILE A 903 19.81 -24.52 15.83
CA ILE A 903 20.53 -23.34 15.36
C ILE A 903 21.97 -23.41 15.84
N LYS A 904 22.89 -23.29 14.88
CA LYS A 904 24.35 -23.24 15.07
C LYS A 904 24.88 -22.16 14.15
N LYS A 905 25.46 -21.10 14.70
CA LYS A 905 25.99 -20.00 13.88
C LYS A 905 27.40 -19.63 14.30
N ASN A 906 28.23 -19.29 13.32
CA ASN A 906 29.59 -18.78 13.49
C ASN A 906 30.50 -19.62 14.41
N ILE A 907 30.21 -20.92 14.55
CA ILE A 907 31.07 -21.85 15.29
C ILE A 907 32.24 -22.21 14.36
N ASP A 908 33.43 -21.72 14.71
CA ASP A 908 34.66 -22.05 13.99
C ASP A 908 34.92 -23.57 14.04
N PRO A 909 35.25 -24.22 12.91
CA PRO A 909 35.47 -25.68 12.84
C PRO A 909 36.53 -26.22 13.80
N ARG A 910 37.38 -25.36 14.38
CA ARG A 910 38.38 -25.78 15.36
C ARG A 910 37.79 -26.10 16.74
N TYR A 911 36.55 -25.73 17.01
CA TYR A 911 35.89 -26.03 18.27
C TYR A 911 34.96 -27.23 18.14
N SER A 912 35.01 -28.13 19.12
CA SER A 912 34.05 -29.20 19.32
C SER A 912 33.14 -28.88 20.51
N ILE A 913 31.84 -29.09 20.34
CA ILE A 913 30.85 -28.98 21.42
C ILE A 913 30.15 -30.31 21.54
N TYR A 914 30.37 -31.01 22.65
CA TYR A 914 29.72 -32.29 22.95
C TYR A 914 28.63 -32.11 23.99
N LEU A 915 27.41 -32.53 23.69
CA LEU A 915 26.40 -32.80 24.70
C LEU A 915 26.78 -34.10 25.44
N LYS A 916 26.88 -34.03 26.75
CA LYS A 916 27.25 -35.14 27.64
C LYS A 916 26.05 -35.54 28.49
N ASP A 917 25.74 -36.83 28.52
CA ASP A 917 24.70 -37.43 29.38
C ASP A 917 25.36 -38.20 30.53
N LYS A 918 25.22 -37.71 31.77
CA LYS A 918 25.80 -38.35 32.96
C LYS A 918 25.15 -39.68 33.32
N TYR A 919 23.90 -39.90 32.92
CA TYR A 919 23.16 -41.11 33.31
C TYR A 919 23.58 -42.31 32.45
N THR A 920 23.66 -42.11 31.13
CA THR A 920 24.05 -43.15 30.18
C THR A 920 25.56 -43.19 29.92
N ASN A 921 26.31 -42.17 30.38
CA ASN A 921 27.71 -41.93 30.07
C ASN A 921 27.98 -41.83 28.55
N ASP A 922 27.01 -41.30 27.83
CA ASP A 922 27.02 -41.14 26.39
C ASP A 922 27.27 -39.67 25.99
N SER A 923 27.62 -39.44 24.72
CA SER A 923 27.85 -38.09 24.21
C SER A 923 27.55 -37.91 22.73
N LEU A 924 27.03 -36.73 22.39
CA LEU A 924 26.75 -36.32 21.01
C LEU A 924 27.57 -35.08 20.65
N ASP A 925 28.26 -35.11 19.52
CA ASP A 925 28.81 -33.89 18.92
C ASP A 925 27.67 -33.06 18.32
N VAL A 926 27.28 -32.00 19.04
CA VAL A 926 26.16 -31.14 18.66
C VAL A 926 26.53 -30.13 17.58
N VAL A 927 27.80 -30.03 17.18
CA VAL A 927 28.19 -29.22 16.01
C VAL A 927 27.75 -29.93 14.73
N HIS A 928 28.00 -31.23 14.64
CA HIS A 928 27.75 -32.03 13.43
C HIS A 928 26.43 -32.82 13.45
N ASN A 929 25.78 -32.96 14.61
CA ASN A 929 24.52 -33.67 14.76
C ASN A 929 23.49 -32.82 15.49
N ASP A 930 22.21 -33.03 15.19
CA ASP A 930 21.13 -32.13 15.65
C ASP A 930 20.25 -32.72 16.75
N VAL A 931 20.28 -34.03 17.00
CA VAL A 931 19.30 -34.71 17.85
C VAL A 931 19.95 -35.74 18.75
N TYR A 932 19.75 -35.60 20.07
CA TYR A 932 20.06 -36.59 21.09
C TYR A 932 18.78 -37.12 21.71
N ALA A 933 18.40 -38.37 21.43
CA ALA A 933 17.22 -38.99 22.01
C ALA A 933 17.57 -39.75 23.29
N PHE A 934 16.76 -39.62 24.34
CA PHE A 934 16.99 -40.26 25.63
C PHE A 934 15.68 -40.61 26.34
N LYS A 935 15.74 -41.54 27.30
CA LYS A 935 14.59 -41.94 28.12
C LYS A 935 14.65 -41.34 29.51
N VAL A 936 13.47 -41.01 30.02
CA VAL A 936 13.19 -40.62 31.41
C VAL A 936 12.31 -41.71 32.01
N GLU A 937 12.80 -42.35 33.06
CA GLU A 937 12.23 -43.57 33.66
C GLU A 937 12.10 -43.42 35.18
N SER A 938 11.63 -44.45 35.87
CA SER A 938 11.46 -44.42 37.33
C SER A 938 12.79 -44.30 38.11
N ASN A 939 13.93 -44.51 37.48
CA ASN A 939 15.24 -44.33 38.10
C ASN A 939 15.55 -42.84 38.30
N ALA A 940 15.83 -42.45 39.56
CA ALA A 940 16.14 -41.07 39.94
C ALA A 940 17.28 -40.41 39.17
N ALA A 941 18.28 -41.19 38.74
CA ALA A 941 19.39 -40.67 37.94
C ALA A 941 18.96 -40.30 36.50
N SER A 942 17.88 -40.90 35.98
CA SER A 942 17.37 -40.60 34.64
C SER A 942 16.67 -39.24 34.55
N TYR A 943 16.18 -38.69 35.66
CA TYR A 943 15.56 -37.36 35.75
C TYR A 943 16.33 -36.40 36.67
N ALA A 944 17.61 -36.66 36.94
CA ALA A 944 18.45 -35.75 37.70
C ALA A 944 18.57 -34.39 36.98
N HIS A 945 18.40 -33.30 37.73
CA HIS A 945 18.38 -31.94 37.17
C HIS A 945 19.67 -31.60 36.39
N ASP A 946 20.81 -32.11 36.84
CA ASP A 946 22.13 -31.84 36.27
C ASP A 946 22.62 -32.94 35.32
N ARG A 947 21.72 -33.77 34.78
CA ARG A 947 22.05 -34.90 33.90
C ARG A 947 22.87 -34.49 32.67
N PHE A 948 22.62 -33.32 32.11
CA PHE A 948 23.19 -32.88 30.85
C PHE A 948 24.15 -31.69 30.99
N TYR A 949 25.19 -31.66 30.17
CA TYR A 949 26.05 -30.49 30.02
C TYR A 949 26.69 -30.46 28.62
N LEU A 950 27.02 -29.27 28.14
CA LEU A 950 27.86 -29.09 26.97
C LEU A 950 29.33 -29.06 27.42
N SER A 951 30.16 -29.90 26.82
CA SER A 951 31.61 -29.88 26.95
C SER A 951 32.20 -29.20 25.73
N ILE A 952 32.91 -28.09 25.95
CA ILE A 952 33.53 -27.29 24.89
C ILE A 952 35.03 -27.55 24.90
N GLY A 953 35.59 -27.79 23.72
CA GLY A 953 37.01 -28.05 23.53
C GLY A 953 37.49 -27.65 22.14
N ILE A 954 38.80 -27.68 21.95
CA ILE A 954 39.43 -27.56 20.63
C ILE A 954 39.54 -28.96 20.04
N VAL A 955 39.16 -29.14 18.78
CA VAL A 955 39.30 -30.40 18.07
C VAL A 955 40.79 -30.78 18.04
N PRO A 956 41.19 -31.98 18.50
CA PRO A 956 42.60 -32.38 18.51
C PRO A 956 43.24 -32.25 17.11
N GLY A 957 44.39 -31.57 17.01
CA GLY A 957 45.11 -31.34 15.75
C GLY A 957 44.66 -30.10 14.95
N HIS A 958 43.63 -29.39 15.42
CA HIS A 958 43.12 -28.16 14.81
C HIS A 958 43.67 -26.87 15.44
N ASP A 959 44.71 -26.95 16.27
CA ASP A 959 45.38 -25.77 16.81
C ASP A 959 45.95 -24.91 15.69
N TYR A 960 45.77 -23.59 15.82
CA TYR A 960 46.39 -22.63 14.92
C TYR A 960 47.91 -22.68 15.08
N ARG A 961 48.61 -22.76 13.94
CA ARG A 961 50.07 -22.65 13.88
C ARG A 961 50.51 -21.75 12.73
N LEU A 962 51.49 -20.89 13.03
CA LEU A 962 52.33 -20.29 12.00
C LEU A 962 53.33 -21.35 11.53
N ILE A 963 53.28 -21.73 10.26
CA ILE A 963 54.22 -22.67 9.66
C ILE A 963 55.52 -21.96 9.34
N SER A 964 55.43 -20.77 8.73
CA SER A 964 56.61 -19.96 8.41
C SER A 964 56.27 -18.48 8.31
N PHE A 965 57.26 -17.64 8.62
CA PHE A 965 57.29 -16.23 8.24
C PHE A 965 58.67 -15.95 7.66
N THR A 966 58.72 -15.61 6.38
CA THR A 966 59.96 -15.43 5.61
C THR A 966 59.94 -14.11 4.88
N GLY A 967 61.11 -13.62 4.47
CA GLY A 967 61.17 -12.41 3.68
C GLY A 967 62.40 -12.36 2.80
N LYS A 968 62.29 -11.64 1.68
CA LYS A 968 63.32 -11.54 0.65
C LYS A 968 63.40 -10.12 0.11
N LYS A 969 64.63 -9.63 -0.10
CA LYS A 969 64.89 -8.41 -0.85
C LYS A 969 64.51 -8.61 -2.32
N VAL A 970 63.68 -7.72 -2.86
CA VAL A 970 63.27 -7.68 -4.26
C VAL A 970 63.50 -6.29 -4.83
N THR A 971 63.48 -6.13 -6.16
CA THR A 971 63.69 -4.83 -6.83
C THR A 971 62.74 -3.73 -6.32
N GLN A 972 61.54 -4.13 -5.87
CA GLN A 972 60.52 -3.22 -5.38
C GLN A 972 60.52 -3.04 -3.86
N GLY A 973 61.47 -3.60 -3.09
CA GLY A 973 61.52 -3.47 -1.63
C GLY A 973 61.79 -4.79 -0.88
N ILE A 974 61.07 -5.04 0.22
CA ILE A 974 61.14 -6.32 0.97
C ILE A 974 59.80 -7.04 0.84
N THR A 975 59.78 -8.21 0.19
CA THR A 975 58.60 -9.08 0.18
C THR A 975 58.63 -10.02 1.37
N LEU A 976 57.56 -10.05 2.14
CA LEU A 976 57.31 -10.88 3.30
C LEU A 976 56.25 -11.92 2.94
N ASN A 977 56.46 -13.18 3.28
CA ASN A 977 55.52 -14.26 3.05
C ASN A 977 55.29 -15.01 4.35
N TRP A 978 54.04 -15.37 4.65
CA TRP A 978 53.73 -16.28 5.74
C TRP A 978 52.84 -17.42 5.30
N GLU A 979 53.07 -18.56 5.93
CA GLU A 979 52.25 -19.75 5.79
C GLU A 979 51.71 -20.13 7.17
N THR A 980 50.41 -20.41 7.23
CA THR A 980 49.68 -20.82 8.43
C THR A 980 48.99 -22.14 8.18
N ASN A 981 48.65 -22.84 9.26
CA ASN A 981 47.77 -23.98 9.20
C ASN A 981 46.70 -23.88 10.29
N ASN A 982 45.48 -24.33 9.95
CA ASN A 982 44.29 -24.20 10.79
C ASN A 982 44.02 -22.74 11.18
N GLU A 983 44.27 -21.77 10.30
CA GLU A 983 43.81 -20.41 10.56
C GLU A 983 42.32 -20.27 10.32
N SER A 984 41.66 -19.58 11.24
CA SER A 984 40.29 -19.14 11.07
C SER A 984 40.20 -18.02 10.04
N ASN A 985 39.07 -17.90 9.35
CA ASN A 985 38.70 -16.70 8.58
C ASN A 985 38.49 -15.46 9.48
N PHE A 986 38.49 -15.63 10.80
CA PHE A 986 38.52 -14.55 11.79
C PHE A 986 39.94 -14.18 12.26
N THR A 987 40.98 -14.87 11.78
CA THR A 987 42.37 -14.57 12.13
C THR A 987 42.83 -13.29 11.42
N GLY A 988 43.32 -12.30 12.17
CA GLY A 988 43.92 -11.08 11.63
C GLY A 988 45.44 -11.15 11.61
N PHE A 989 46.06 -10.70 10.53
CA PHE A 989 47.50 -10.57 10.35
C PHE A 989 47.88 -9.09 10.30
N GLY A 990 48.83 -8.67 11.12
CA GLY A 990 49.42 -7.33 11.10
C GLY A 990 50.91 -7.43 10.81
N VAL A 991 51.34 -6.93 9.66
CA VAL A 991 52.77 -6.85 9.33
C VAL A 991 53.35 -5.66 10.08
N GLN A 992 54.32 -5.92 10.95
CA GLN A 992 54.96 -4.89 11.77
C GLN A 992 56.41 -4.68 11.37
N LYS A 993 56.82 -3.42 11.26
CA LYS A 993 58.17 -2.97 10.91
C LYS A 993 58.79 -2.16 12.05
N SER A 994 60.08 -2.36 12.27
CA SER A 994 60.94 -1.57 13.14
C SER A 994 62.19 -1.12 12.37
N ALA A 995 62.57 0.15 12.54
CA ALA A 995 63.79 0.74 11.98
C ALA A 995 64.76 1.25 13.07
N ASP A 996 64.47 1.00 14.35
CA ASP A 996 65.22 1.50 15.51
C ASP A 996 65.91 0.37 16.30
N GLY A 997 66.24 -0.73 15.61
CA GLY A 997 66.84 -1.91 16.22
C GLY A 997 65.85 -2.77 17.02
N GLY A 998 64.54 -2.65 16.75
CA GLY A 998 63.52 -3.49 17.36
C GLY A 998 62.95 -2.93 18.67
N LYS A 999 63.14 -1.65 18.97
CA LYS A 999 62.60 -0.99 20.18
C LYS A 999 61.14 -0.63 19.99
N THR A 1000 60.77 -0.15 18.80
CA THR A 1000 59.38 0.16 18.44
C THR A 1000 58.99 -0.57 17.16
N PHE A 1001 57.74 -1.03 17.09
CA PHE A 1001 57.17 -1.72 15.94
C PHE A 1001 55.89 -1.01 15.50
N LEU A 1002 55.85 -0.59 14.24
CA LEU A 1002 54.69 0.02 13.60
C LEU A 1002 54.03 -1.01 12.69
N THR A 1003 52.71 -1.14 12.77
CA THR A 1003 51.94 -1.94 11.79
C THR A 1003 51.91 -1.19 10.47
N ILE A 1004 52.48 -1.78 9.43
CA ILE A 1004 52.58 -1.19 8.08
C ILE A 1004 51.59 -1.81 7.08
N ASP A 1005 51.01 -2.96 7.44
CA ASP A 1005 49.90 -3.56 6.71
C ASP A 1005 49.07 -4.44 7.64
N SER A 1006 47.79 -4.63 7.29
CA SER A 1006 46.89 -5.53 8.00
C SER A 1006 45.97 -6.27 7.05
N LEU A 1007 45.88 -7.58 7.21
CA LEU A 1007 45.09 -8.48 6.38
C LEU A 1007 44.24 -9.40 7.27
N ARG A 1008 43.02 -9.70 6.84
CA ARG A 1008 42.22 -10.77 7.44
C ARG A 1008 42.42 -12.07 6.67
N SER A 1009 42.55 -13.17 7.39
CA SER A 1009 42.69 -14.51 6.82
C SER A 1009 41.54 -14.82 5.86
N THR A 1010 41.89 -15.41 4.72
CA THR A 1010 40.96 -15.95 3.74
C THR A 1010 40.87 -17.48 3.81
N GLY A 1011 41.56 -18.10 4.77
CA GLY A 1011 41.70 -19.56 4.87
C GLY A 1011 42.64 -20.16 3.80
N ALA A 1012 43.41 -19.33 3.09
CA ALA A 1012 44.27 -19.78 2.00
C ALA A 1012 45.55 -20.49 2.46
N GLY A 1013 45.87 -20.46 3.75
CA GLY A 1013 47.10 -20.98 4.34
C GLY A 1013 48.35 -20.18 3.99
N LYS A 1014 48.33 -19.34 2.94
CA LYS A 1014 49.51 -18.65 2.40
C LYS A 1014 49.20 -17.20 2.05
N TYR A 1015 50.06 -16.30 2.49
CA TYR A 1015 49.87 -14.86 2.36
C TYR A 1015 51.19 -14.16 2.09
N ALA A 1016 51.13 -12.99 1.44
CA ALA A 1016 52.30 -12.19 1.09
C ALA A 1016 52.02 -10.69 1.13
N TYR A 1017 53.03 -9.92 1.50
CA TYR A 1017 53.03 -8.45 1.47
C TYR A 1017 54.40 -7.93 1.04
N THR A 1018 54.46 -6.84 0.26
CA THR A 1018 55.73 -6.20 -0.10
C THR A 1018 55.80 -4.80 0.48
N ASP A 1019 56.80 -4.54 1.32
CA ASP A 1019 57.12 -3.19 1.80
C ASP A 1019 57.99 -2.47 0.76
N PRO A 1020 57.45 -1.45 0.05
CA PRO A 1020 58.18 -0.77 -1.00
C PRO A 1020 59.19 0.26 -0.50
N THR A 1021 59.15 0.59 0.79
CA THR A 1021 59.97 1.63 1.40
C THR A 1021 60.56 1.15 2.72
N PRO A 1022 61.41 0.11 2.68
CA PRO A 1022 61.91 -0.51 3.89
C PRO A 1022 62.81 0.45 4.71
N GLY A 1023 63.41 1.45 4.07
CA GLY A 1023 64.35 2.39 4.69
C GLY A 1023 65.81 1.97 4.46
N THR A 1024 66.75 2.60 5.18
CA THR A 1024 68.18 2.27 5.15
C THR A 1024 68.66 1.91 6.55
N GLY A 1025 69.69 1.09 6.67
CA GLY A 1025 70.16 0.53 7.93
C GLY A 1025 69.51 -0.82 8.26
N GLN A 1026 69.47 -1.17 9.55
CA GLN A 1026 68.88 -2.42 10.01
C GLN A 1026 67.35 -2.29 10.13
N ILE A 1027 66.63 -3.06 9.33
CA ILE A 1027 65.15 -3.10 9.34
C ILE A 1027 64.68 -4.46 9.82
N ILE A 1028 63.78 -4.46 10.80
CA ILE A 1028 63.26 -5.68 11.42
C ILE A 1028 61.76 -5.78 11.17
N TYR A 1029 61.31 -6.93 10.68
CA TYR A 1029 59.90 -7.25 10.49
C TYR A 1029 59.45 -8.36 11.43
N ARG A 1030 58.19 -8.33 11.84
CA ARG A 1030 57.49 -9.44 12.50
C ARG A 1030 56.03 -9.45 12.08
N LEU A 1031 55.38 -10.60 12.21
CA LEU A 1031 53.96 -10.77 11.96
C LEU A 1031 53.22 -10.85 13.30
N SER A 1032 52.27 -9.94 13.52
CA SER A 1032 51.27 -10.03 14.59
C SER A 1032 50.06 -10.82 14.09
N GLN A 1033 49.65 -11.83 14.83
CA GLN A 1033 48.60 -12.76 14.46
C GLN A 1033 47.53 -12.72 15.55
N ASN A 1034 46.44 -12.00 15.29
CA ASN A 1034 45.27 -11.94 16.16
C ASN A 1034 44.36 -13.12 15.84
N LEU A 1035 44.34 -14.12 16.69
CA LEU A 1035 43.50 -15.31 16.47
C LEU A 1035 42.03 -14.97 16.75
N VAL A 1036 41.08 -15.79 16.24
CA VAL A 1036 39.65 -15.69 16.65
C VAL A 1036 39.48 -15.76 18.17
N THR A 1037 40.48 -16.31 18.84
CA THR A 1037 40.49 -16.58 20.25
C THR A 1037 40.80 -15.33 21.11
N GLY A 1038 41.23 -14.25 20.45
CA GLY A 1038 41.67 -13.00 21.09
C GLY A 1038 43.16 -13.02 21.46
N GLU A 1039 43.84 -14.16 21.33
CA GLU A 1039 45.28 -14.25 21.50
C GLU A 1039 46.01 -13.53 20.35
N ASN A 1040 46.99 -12.69 20.69
CA ASN A 1040 47.91 -12.09 19.73
C ASN A 1040 49.26 -12.81 19.78
N LYS A 1041 49.54 -13.64 18.77
CA LYS A 1041 50.83 -14.32 18.60
C LYS A 1041 51.75 -13.49 17.72
N LEU A 1042 53.01 -13.36 18.12
CA LEU A 1042 54.05 -12.74 17.31
C LEU A 1042 54.91 -13.81 16.65
N SER A 1043 55.28 -13.60 15.39
CA SER A 1043 56.30 -14.43 14.72
C SER A 1043 57.69 -14.08 15.23
N ASP A 1044 58.66 -14.90 14.81
CA ASP A 1044 60.07 -14.53 14.85
C ASP A 1044 60.35 -13.26 14.04
N LYS A 1045 61.45 -12.59 14.39
CA LYS A 1045 61.90 -11.34 13.77
C LYS A 1045 62.74 -11.64 12.53
N LEU A 1046 62.37 -11.05 11.40
CA LEU A 1046 63.18 -11.05 10.18
C LEU A 1046 63.99 -9.76 10.10
N THR A 1047 65.31 -9.87 9.98
CA THR A 1047 66.20 -8.70 9.96
C THR A 1047 66.86 -8.55 8.60
N PHE A 1048 66.79 -7.36 8.02
CA PHE A 1048 67.44 -7.00 6.75
C PHE A 1048 68.37 -5.81 6.96
N GLN A 1049 69.59 -5.91 6.44
CA GLN A 1049 70.52 -4.77 6.37
C GLN A 1049 70.40 -4.12 5.01
N ILE A 1050 69.96 -2.87 4.95
CA ILE A 1050 69.79 -2.13 3.69
C ILE A 1050 70.86 -1.04 3.61
N GLN A 1051 71.81 -1.21 2.68
CA GLN A 1051 72.90 -0.25 2.49
C GLN A 1051 72.35 1.04 1.85
N PRO A 1052 72.76 2.22 2.32
CA PRO A 1052 72.53 3.45 1.59
C PRO A 1052 73.34 3.43 0.28
N GLY A 1053 72.71 3.76 -0.85
CA GLY A 1053 73.38 3.85 -2.15
C GLY A 1053 74.43 4.96 -2.16
N SER A 1054 75.53 4.76 -2.88
CA SER A 1054 76.61 5.73 -3.01
C SER A 1054 76.23 6.88 -3.95
N GLY A 1055 75.82 8.04 -3.41
CA GLY A 1055 75.73 9.27 -4.21
C GLY A 1055 74.85 10.40 -3.66
N VAL A 1056 75.53 11.46 -3.20
CA VAL A 1056 75.14 12.90 -3.17
C VAL A 1056 74.27 13.41 -1.99
N ASN A 1057 74.88 14.24 -1.14
CA ASN A 1057 74.30 14.79 0.10
C ASN A 1057 73.38 16.02 -0.06
N LYS A 1058 73.03 16.46 -1.28
CA LYS A 1058 72.06 17.57 -1.48
C LYS A 1058 71.09 17.31 -2.63
N PHE A 1059 69.87 16.90 -2.24
CA PHE A 1059 68.67 16.85 -3.08
C PHE A 1059 67.69 17.91 -2.55
N LEU A 1060 67.32 18.89 -3.38
CA LEU A 1060 66.50 20.04 -2.97
C LEU A 1060 65.19 20.05 -3.75
N VAL A 1061 64.08 20.22 -3.04
CA VAL A 1061 62.74 20.43 -3.61
C VAL A 1061 62.25 21.79 -3.15
N TYR A 1062 61.93 22.67 -4.11
CA TYR A 1062 61.51 24.04 -3.79
C TYR A 1062 60.51 24.65 -4.78
N PRO A 1063 59.63 25.56 -4.33
CA PRO A 1063 59.46 25.96 -2.92
C PRO A 1063 58.87 24.81 -2.08
N THR A 1064 59.19 24.79 -0.78
CA THR A 1064 58.67 23.78 0.16
C THR A 1064 57.17 23.96 0.44
N VAL A 1065 56.62 25.14 0.13
CA VAL A 1065 55.18 25.42 0.07
C VAL A 1065 54.86 25.92 -1.33
N VAL A 1066 54.06 25.17 -2.07
CA VAL A 1066 53.75 25.43 -3.48
C VAL A 1066 52.34 26.02 -3.59
N SER A 1067 52.26 27.35 -3.65
CA SER A 1067 51.05 28.11 -3.97
C SER A 1067 50.86 28.33 -5.48
N ALA A 1068 51.95 28.28 -6.25
CA ALA A 1068 51.94 28.30 -7.71
C ALA A 1068 51.60 26.93 -8.32
N SER A 1069 51.65 26.81 -9.65
CA SER A 1069 51.37 25.58 -10.40
C SER A 1069 52.56 24.62 -10.51
N THR A 1070 53.78 25.03 -10.16
CA THR A 1070 55.00 24.25 -10.40
C THR A 1070 55.88 24.04 -9.16
N VAL A 1071 56.58 22.91 -9.14
CA VAL A 1071 57.61 22.58 -8.16
C VAL A 1071 58.94 22.31 -8.86
N ASN A 1072 60.04 22.76 -8.28
CA ASN A 1072 61.40 22.53 -8.80
C ASN A 1072 62.13 21.49 -7.95
N ILE A 1073 62.87 20.63 -8.63
CA ILE A 1073 63.68 19.56 -8.06
C ILE A 1073 65.10 19.76 -8.58
N LYS A 1074 66.04 19.99 -7.66
CA LYS A 1074 67.45 20.25 -7.97
C LYS A 1074 68.34 19.18 -7.38
N LEU A 1075 69.19 18.65 -8.24
CA LEU A 1075 70.28 17.72 -7.98
C LEU A 1075 71.58 18.54 -7.91
N GLU A 1076 72.51 18.20 -7.02
CA GLU A 1076 73.78 18.95 -6.89
C GLU A 1076 74.71 18.75 -8.09
N GLN A 1077 74.67 17.58 -8.75
CA GLN A 1077 75.45 17.28 -9.94
C GLN A 1077 74.58 16.68 -11.05
N THR A 1078 75.00 16.89 -12.30
CA THR A 1078 74.36 16.31 -13.48
C THR A 1078 74.68 14.83 -13.58
N SER A 1079 73.66 13.97 -13.58
CA SER A 1079 73.85 12.53 -13.79
C SER A 1079 73.99 12.22 -15.28
N ALA A 1080 75.02 11.44 -15.65
CA ALA A 1080 75.18 10.88 -16.99
C ALA A 1080 74.16 9.76 -17.28
N ASN A 1081 73.66 9.09 -16.23
CA ASN A 1081 72.63 8.03 -16.31
C ASN A 1081 71.23 8.59 -16.05
N GLN A 1082 70.20 7.91 -16.59
CA GLN A 1082 68.81 8.29 -16.41
C GLN A 1082 68.38 8.17 -14.94
N VAL A 1083 67.83 9.27 -14.42
CA VAL A 1083 67.33 9.40 -13.05
C VAL A 1083 65.81 9.34 -13.10
N LYS A 1084 65.21 8.46 -12.29
CA LYS A 1084 63.76 8.35 -12.13
C LYS A 1084 63.32 9.04 -10.87
N ILE A 1085 62.29 9.87 -10.96
CA ILE A 1085 61.76 10.65 -9.84
C ILE A 1085 60.28 10.37 -9.69
N ASN A 1086 59.88 10.00 -8.48
CA ASN A 1086 58.47 9.75 -8.14
C ASN A 1086 57.99 10.81 -7.16
N ILE A 1087 56.79 11.35 -7.40
CA ILE A 1087 56.06 12.15 -6.40
C ILE A 1087 55.02 11.23 -5.77
N VAL A 1088 55.00 11.18 -4.44
CA VAL A 1088 54.22 10.25 -3.64
C VAL A 1088 53.27 11.01 -2.72
N SER A 1089 52.00 10.58 -2.66
CA SER A 1089 50.99 11.12 -1.77
C SER A 1089 51.23 10.70 -0.30
N PRO A 1090 50.52 11.30 0.68
CA PRO A 1090 50.58 10.86 2.08
C PRO A 1090 50.19 9.40 2.30
N SER A 1091 49.34 8.84 1.43
CA SER A 1091 48.91 7.44 1.48
C SER A 1091 49.94 6.47 0.87
N GLY A 1092 51.09 6.97 0.40
CA GLY A 1092 52.14 6.15 -0.21
C GLY A 1092 51.93 5.87 -1.70
N ALA A 1093 50.87 6.40 -2.33
CA ALA A 1093 50.61 6.21 -3.75
C ALA A 1093 51.51 7.11 -4.62
N ILE A 1094 52.10 6.56 -5.68
CA ILE A 1094 52.88 7.33 -6.65
C ILE A 1094 51.92 8.10 -7.54
N VAL A 1095 51.88 9.43 -7.40
CA VAL A 1095 50.97 10.33 -8.12
C VAL A 1095 51.59 10.93 -9.38
N LYS A 1096 52.92 11.01 -9.46
CA LYS A 1096 53.65 11.39 -10.68
C LYS A 1096 54.96 10.61 -10.80
N LYS A 1097 55.38 10.35 -12.04
CA LYS A 1097 56.68 9.75 -12.40
C LYS A 1097 57.35 10.65 -13.43
N LEU A 1098 58.61 10.99 -13.18
CA LEU A 1098 59.44 11.84 -14.02
C LEU A 1098 60.74 11.11 -14.31
N SER A 1099 61.38 11.44 -15.43
CA SER A 1099 62.72 10.94 -15.76
C SER A 1099 63.58 12.09 -16.29
N ALA A 1100 64.85 12.11 -15.91
CA ALA A 1100 65.80 13.13 -16.34
C ALA A 1100 67.19 12.53 -16.59
N THR A 1101 67.84 12.99 -17.66
CA THR A 1101 69.20 12.57 -18.04
C THR A 1101 69.98 13.82 -18.45
N GLY A 1102 71.24 13.96 -18.02
CA GLY A 1102 72.08 15.08 -18.47
C GLY A 1102 71.65 16.47 -17.97
N THR A 1103 70.74 16.55 -17.00
CA THR A 1103 70.36 17.80 -16.30
C THR A 1103 70.44 17.64 -14.78
N ASN A 1104 70.64 18.76 -14.08
CA ASN A 1104 70.64 18.83 -12.62
C ASN A 1104 69.43 19.59 -12.03
N THR A 1105 68.53 20.13 -12.86
CA THR A 1105 67.33 20.86 -12.41
C THR A 1105 66.13 20.47 -13.24
N ILE A 1106 65.01 20.20 -12.57
CA ILE A 1106 63.77 19.68 -13.17
C ILE A 1106 62.60 20.46 -12.58
N GLN A 1107 61.71 20.95 -13.43
CA GLN A 1107 60.50 21.66 -13.03
C GLN A 1107 59.27 20.84 -13.46
N GLU A 1108 58.34 20.60 -12.54
CA GLU A 1108 57.13 19.82 -12.79
C GLU A 1108 55.86 20.60 -12.43
N ASN A 1109 54.81 20.45 -13.24
CA ASN A 1109 53.49 21.01 -12.98
C ASN A 1109 52.68 20.10 -12.05
N VAL A 1110 52.24 20.67 -10.93
CA VAL A 1110 51.51 19.99 -9.85
C VAL A 1110 50.09 20.54 -9.65
N THR A 1111 49.54 21.28 -10.61
CA THR A 1111 48.18 21.84 -10.52
C THR A 1111 47.10 20.77 -10.31
N GLY A 1112 47.27 19.57 -10.88
CA GLY A 1112 46.32 18.46 -10.75
C GLY A 1112 46.39 17.70 -9.42
N LEU A 1113 47.29 18.07 -8.50
CA LEU A 1113 47.40 17.41 -7.19
C LEU A 1113 46.50 18.10 -6.17
N SER A 1114 45.78 17.31 -5.37
CA SER A 1114 44.98 17.81 -4.25
C SER A 1114 45.86 18.45 -3.17
N ARG A 1115 45.30 19.38 -2.39
CA ARG A 1115 46.01 20.02 -1.27
C ARG A 1115 46.54 18.97 -0.28
N GLY A 1116 47.82 19.07 0.11
CA GLY A 1116 48.45 18.11 1.01
C GLY A 1116 49.97 18.07 0.94
N LEU A 1117 50.59 17.25 1.80
CA LEU A 1117 52.04 17.03 1.83
C LEU A 1117 52.44 15.95 0.82
N TYR A 1118 53.44 16.21 -0.01
CA TYR A 1118 53.95 15.25 -0.99
C TYR A 1118 55.45 15.02 -0.80
N ILE A 1119 55.87 13.78 -1.02
CA ILE A 1119 57.28 13.37 -0.95
C ILE A 1119 57.79 13.10 -2.35
N VAL A 1120 58.92 13.70 -2.71
CA VAL A 1120 59.62 13.46 -3.96
C VAL A 1120 60.81 12.55 -3.68
N VAL A 1121 60.91 11.45 -4.41
CA VAL A 1121 62.01 10.47 -4.26
C VAL A 1121 62.69 10.28 -5.62
N ALA A 1122 64.01 10.41 -5.67
CA ALA A 1122 64.82 10.17 -6.85
C ALA A 1122 65.66 8.89 -6.69
N VAL A 1123 65.68 8.06 -7.73
CA VAL A 1123 66.44 6.81 -7.80
C VAL A 1123 67.18 6.70 -9.14
N ASN A 1124 68.33 6.03 -9.15
CA ASN A 1124 69.01 5.65 -10.37
C ASN A 1124 68.22 4.52 -11.05
N GLU A 1125 67.83 4.70 -12.31
CA GLU A 1125 66.98 3.73 -13.00
C GLU A 1125 67.68 2.38 -13.27
N SER A 1126 69.00 2.40 -13.46
CA SER A 1126 69.79 1.20 -13.75
C SER A 1126 70.15 0.39 -12.50
N THR A 1127 70.42 1.04 -11.37
CA THR A 1127 70.85 0.35 -10.13
C THR A 1127 69.75 0.25 -9.07
N GLY A 1128 68.69 1.05 -9.18
CA GLY A 1128 67.65 1.15 -8.15
C GLY A 1128 68.08 1.93 -6.91
N ASP A 1129 69.33 2.40 -6.85
CA ASP A 1129 69.86 3.12 -5.71
C ASP A 1129 69.16 4.46 -5.53
N ARG A 1130 68.80 4.79 -4.29
CA ARG A 1130 68.20 6.09 -3.96
C ARG A 1130 69.25 7.19 -4.04
N ILE A 1131 68.97 8.18 -4.88
CA ILE A 1131 69.80 9.37 -5.08
C ILE A 1131 69.45 10.45 -4.05
N GLY A 1132 68.17 10.58 -3.68
CA GLY A 1132 67.75 11.57 -2.69
C GLY A 1132 66.23 11.66 -2.52
N SER A 1133 65.80 12.50 -1.60
CA SER A 1133 64.38 12.83 -1.43
C SER A 1133 64.18 14.21 -0.80
N GLY A 1134 63.06 14.84 -1.12
CA GLY A 1134 62.61 16.08 -0.50
C GLY A 1134 61.09 16.09 -0.41
N MET A 1135 60.53 17.15 0.17
CA MET A 1135 59.08 17.28 0.34
C MET A 1135 58.61 18.68 -0.03
N PHE A 1136 57.35 18.78 -0.45
CA PHE A 1136 56.65 20.05 -0.59
C PHE A 1136 55.20 19.91 -0.14
N PHE A 1137 54.61 21.02 0.32
CA PHE A 1137 53.19 21.11 0.63
C PHE A 1137 52.45 21.84 -0.49
N LYS A 1138 51.48 21.17 -1.13
CA LYS A 1138 50.58 21.79 -2.10
C LYS A 1138 49.45 22.48 -1.32
N GLN A 1139 49.32 23.79 -1.49
CA GLN A 1139 48.21 24.58 -0.89
C GLN A 1139 46.89 24.43 -1.63
#